data_AF-A0A820N7L2-F1
#
_entry.id   AF-A0A820N7L2-F1
#
_cell.length_a   1.000
_cell.length_b   1.000
_cell.length_c   1.000
_cell.angle_alpha   90.00
_cell.angle_beta   90.00
_cell.angle_gamma   90.00
#
_symmetry.space_group_name_H-M   'P 1'
#
loop_
_entity.id
_entity.type
_entity.pdbx_description
1 polymer ?
#
loop_
_entity_poly.entity_id
_entity_poly.type
_entity_poly.pdbx_seq_one_letter_code
_entity_poly.pdbx_strand_id
1 'polypeptide(L)'
;GAQEVFRELPIEYVDVKALPEVVQHGAANKVYGCVILREDHLINKETGKYDEEEYLKHPERYTSTFSTKIAPYATCIINGIYWEPSHPKLLHVADANQLVTPPPEWTQNNPKFGCPSLPHRLLAICDITADKGGSIEIVQDTTSIDHPFLLYNPKTDTSVESFLGPGILICSIDNMPTQLPLEATSFFGSKLLPLIPQMLQLDVEKDFQTQTSVPRVVRDAVITANGQLTPKYAYISKLREQQRLKEMKASIGKRILVLGAGFVSGPVVEYLTRNEQVHVTVVNLIQQEMDRLVSTNSRITPILLDVTCHKSELDKLIEDHDCVVSLLPSKLHPDIASLCIKHRRHMVTASCVSPEMQALHDEALTADVTLINEVGLDPGIDHMLAMELFDMIRDNGGRIDSYVSYCGGLPAPEHSDNPLRFKFCWSPRSVLTDLLNPAKYLMKNKIVQLEANGGVMENGCTTPNFLPGFNLECYPNQDSTKYIDSLQLDTVHTILRGTLRYKGFCSNTLGLIRLGLLSDKPHPSLQFTDNLTWKEFMCDLLNLKRDTSVNTIRSVVLQQLKNESQLETIDQLGLLSEDILVEKRSNPLDTLSNWLAKRLSYGPNERDIVILHHEVGVTWPSVSREENELKTIEMVIYGDQKYTAMAKIVGLPTAIVTRMLVDNEISDRGVVKPVKRTIYQSILHELKREGISWTEKTIKK
;
A
#
# COMPACT_ATOMS: atom_id res chain seq x y z
N GLY A 1 -18.15 -20.99 -38.09
CA GLY A 1 -18.19 -20.11 -36.91
C GLY A 1 -17.91 -18.66 -37.26
N ALA A 2 -16.85 -18.07 -36.70
CA ALA A 2 -16.61 -16.61 -36.80
C ALA A 2 -16.52 -16.07 -38.24
N GLN A 3 -15.81 -16.76 -39.15
CA GLN A 3 -15.75 -16.34 -40.56
C GLN A 3 -17.08 -16.45 -41.29
N GLU A 4 -17.96 -17.38 -40.89
CA GLU A 4 -19.30 -17.50 -41.48
C GLU A 4 -20.17 -16.33 -41.02
N VAL A 5 -20.18 -16.03 -39.71
CA VAL A 5 -20.85 -14.84 -39.16
C VAL A 5 -20.31 -13.56 -39.80
N PHE A 6 -19.00 -13.47 -40.00
CA PHE A 6 -18.37 -12.31 -40.63
C PHE A 6 -18.73 -12.15 -42.11
N ARG A 7 -18.99 -13.25 -42.84
CA ARG A 7 -19.46 -13.22 -44.23
C ARG A 7 -20.91 -12.77 -44.38
N GLU A 8 -21.73 -12.89 -43.33
CA GLU A 8 -23.10 -12.38 -43.32
C GLU A 8 -23.17 -10.84 -43.20
N LEU A 9 -22.07 -10.19 -42.80
CA LEU A 9 -21.95 -8.73 -42.82
C LEU A 9 -21.69 -8.23 -44.26
N PRO A 10 -22.08 -6.99 -44.60
CA PRO A 10 -21.76 -6.38 -45.90
C PRO A 10 -20.26 -6.06 -45.99
N ILE A 11 -19.45 -7.11 -46.17
CA ILE A 11 -17.99 -7.04 -46.09
C ILE A 11 -17.33 -6.84 -47.44
N GLU A 12 -16.23 -6.07 -47.45
CA GLU A 12 -15.30 -5.94 -48.57
C GLU A 12 -13.87 -6.13 -48.07
N TYR A 13 -13.13 -7.07 -48.66
CA TYR A 13 -11.72 -7.25 -48.34
C TYR A 13 -10.86 -6.30 -49.18
N VAL A 14 -9.91 -5.63 -48.53
CA VAL A 14 -9.01 -4.65 -49.16
C VAL A 14 -7.56 -4.93 -48.79
N ASP A 15 -6.65 -4.54 -49.67
CA ASP A 15 -5.21 -4.62 -49.41
C ASP A 15 -4.76 -3.53 -48.42
N VAL A 16 -3.67 -3.78 -47.70
CA VAL A 16 -3.08 -2.83 -46.73
C VAL A 16 -2.83 -1.46 -47.35
N LYS A 17 -2.42 -1.42 -48.63
CA LYS A 17 -2.16 -0.17 -49.37
C LYS A 17 -3.41 0.68 -49.61
N ALA A 18 -4.59 0.05 -49.62
CA ALA A 18 -5.87 0.73 -49.85
C ALA A 18 -6.49 1.29 -48.56
N LEU A 19 -5.98 0.92 -47.37
CA LEU A 19 -6.51 1.38 -46.09
C LEU A 19 -6.69 2.91 -45.98
N PRO A 20 -5.72 3.75 -46.38
CA PRO A 20 -5.88 5.21 -46.30
C PRO A 20 -7.02 5.72 -47.20
N GLU A 21 -7.17 5.16 -48.40
CA GLU A 21 -8.18 5.55 -49.37
C GLU A 21 -9.58 5.12 -48.93
N VAL A 22 -9.70 3.89 -48.43
CA VAL A 22 -10.95 3.32 -47.92
C VAL A 22 -11.47 4.12 -46.72
N VAL A 23 -10.60 4.61 -45.85
CA VAL A 23 -11.04 5.43 -44.71
C VAL A 23 -11.60 6.77 -45.17
N GLN A 24 -11.05 7.37 -46.24
CA GLN A 24 -11.48 8.68 -46.74
C GLN A 24 -12.73 8.59 -47.64
N HIS A 25 -12.77 7.60 -48.54
CA HIS A 25 -13.75 7.53 -49.62
C HIS A 25 -14.64 6.28 -49.57
N GLY A 26 -14.40 5.37 -48.63
CA GLY A 26 -15.15 4.14 -48.48
C GLY A 26 -16.62 4.38 -48.14
N ALA A 27 -17.46 3.46 -48.61
CA ALA A 27 -18.88 3.40 -48.27
C ALA A 27 -19.08 3.11 -46.77
N ALA A 28 -19.89 3.92 -46.10
CA ALA A 28 -20.14 3.83 -44.65
C ALA A 28 -21.08 2.69 -44.23
N ASN A 29 -21.71 2.01 -45.20
CA ASN A 29 -22.61 0.88 -44.98
C ASN A 29 -21.94 -0.49 -45.18
N LYS A 30 -20.59 -0.51 -45.22
CA LYS A 30 -19.79 -1.73 -45.39
C LYS A 30 -18.79 -1.89 -44.25
N VAL A 31 -18.42 -3.14 -43.98
CA VAL A 31 -17.28 -3.49 -43.12
C VAL A 31 -16.10 -3.79 -44.03
N TYR A 32 -14.96 -3.14 -43.82
CA TYR A 32 -13.76 -3.43 -44.59
C TYR A 32 -12.85 -4.38 -43.81
N GLY A 33 -12.55 -5.54 -44.39
CA GLY A 33 -11.62 -6.51 -43.84
C GLY A 33 -10.24 -6.35 -44.48
N CYS A 34 -9.17 -6.42 -43.70
CA CYS A 34 -7.80 -6.43 -44.21
C CYS A 34 -7.03 -7.56 -43.53
N VAL A 35 -6.45 -8.45 -44.33
CA VAL A 35 -5.54 -9.49 -43.83
C VAL A 35 -4.13 -8.91 -43.90
N ILE A 36 -3.41 -8.94 -42.77
CA ILE A 36 -2.09 -8.34 -42.65
C ILE A 36 -1.08 -9.48 -42.52
N LEU A 37 -0.11 -9.49 -43.42
CA LEU A 37 0.99 -10.46 -43.45
C LEU A 37 2.27 -9.83 -42.92
N ARG A 38 3.27 -10.66 -42.61
CA ARG A 38 4.57 -10.20 -42.11
C ARG A 38 5.23 -9.18 -43.03
N GLU A 39 5.12 -9.37 -44.34
CA GLU A 39 5.68 -8.48 -45.36
C GLU A 39 5.06 -7.08 -45.39
N ASP A 40 3.84 -6.92 -44.86
CA ASP A 40 3.13 -5.64 -44.87
C ASP A 40 3.66 -4.68 -43.80
N HIS A 41 4.18 -5.22 -42.70
CA HIS A 41 4.57 -4.41 -41.54
C HIS A 41 6.03 -4.59 -41.11
N LEU A 42 6.69 -5.72 -41.40
CA LEU A 42 8.09 -5.93 -41.01
C LEU A 42 9.04 -5.41 -42.07
N ILE A 43 10.02 -4.62 -41.65
CA ILE A 43 11.11 -4.16 -42.51
C ILE A 43 12.44 -4.39 -41.84
N ASN A 44 13.44 -4.80 -42.62
CA ASN A 44 14.83 -4.82 -42.16
C ASN A 44 15.30 -3.37 -41.94
N LYS A 45 15.95 -3.10 -40.80
CA LYS A 45 16.39 -1.77 -40.37
C LYS A 45 17.41 -1.12 -41.33
N GLU A 46 18.17 -1.92 -42.07
CA GLU A 46 19.19 -1.45 -43.01
C GLU A 46 18.67 -1.37 -44.45
N THR A 47 17.97 -2.42 -44.91
CA THR A 47 17.56 -2.54 -46.32
C THR A 47 16.15 -2.01 -46.60
N GLY A 48 15.33 -1.86 -45.55
CA GLY A 48 13.93 -1.43 -45.65
C GLY A 48 12.99 -2.45 -46.30
N LYS A 49 13.46 -3.68 -46.57
CA LYS A 49 12.68 -4.75 -47.21
C LYS A 49 12.45 -5.91 -46.26
N TYR A 50 11.41 -6.69 -46.53
CA TYR A 50 11.12 -7.94 -45.85
C TYR A 50 11.76 -9.12 -46.58
N ASP A 51 12.47 -9.99 -45.84
CA ASP A 51 12.94 -11.28 -46.30
C ASP A 51 12.60 -12.34 -45.24
N GLU A 52 11.86 -13.39 -45.63
CA GLU A 52 11.35 -14.39 -44.69
C GLU A 52 12.46 -15.27 -44.12
N GLU A 53 13.43 -15.70 -44.93
CA GLU A 53 14.51 -16.57 -44.47
C GLU A 53 15.48 -15.83 -43.54
N GLU A 54 15.75 -14.56 -43.82
CA GLU A 54 16.58 -13.73 -42.96
C GLU A 54 15.86 -13.42 -41.65
N TYR A 55 14.58 -13.04 -41.70
CA TYR A 55 13.80 -12.75 -40.50
C TYR A 55 13.74 -13.93 -39.53
N LEU A 56 13.59 -15.16 -40.04
CA LEU A 56 13.58 -16.37 -39.21
C LEU A 56 14.93 -16.64 -38.51
N LYS A 57 16.04 -16.16 -39.08
CA LYS A 57 17.40 -16.33 -38.51
C LYS A 57 17.83 -15.15 -37.63
N HIS A 58 17.39 -13.95 -37.98
CA HIS A 58 17.83 -12.67 -37.40
C HIS A 58 16.66 -11.69 -37.19
N PRO A 59 15.66 -12.03 -36.37
CA PRO A 59 14.50 -11.17 -36.13
C PRO A 59 14.87 -9.81 -35.51
N GLU A 60 16.00 -9.72 -34.79
CA GLU A 60 16.50 -8.50 -34.16
C GLU A 60 16.86 -7.38 -35.18
N ARG A 61 17.10 -7.75 -36.44
CA ARG A 61 17.40 -6.81 -37.53
C ARG A 61 16.15 -6.15 -38.10
N TYR A 62 14.96 -6.60 -37.70
CA TYR A 62 13.69 -6.12 -38.21
C TYR A 62 13.01 -5.16 -37.23
N THR A 63 12.18 -4.29 -37.76
CA THR A 63 11.28 -3.42 -36.99
C THR A 63 9.89 -3.45 -37.60
N SER A 64 8.87 -3.20 -36.78
CA SER A 64 7.48 -3.18 -37.22
C SER A 64 7.05 -1.76 -37.56
N THR A 65 6.45 -1.59 -38.74
CA THR A 65 5.81 -0.35 -39.20
C THR A 65 4.30 -0.36 -38.97
N PHE A 66 3.81 -1.36 -38.23
CA PHE A 66 2.38 -1.57 -37.98
C PHE A 66 1.71 -0.34 -37.33
N SER A 67 2.34 0.24 -36.31
CA SER A 67 1.81 1.41 -35.58
C SER A 67 1.61 2.65 -36.44
N THR A 68 2.34 2.77 -37.56
CA THR A 68 2.32 3.96 -38.43
C THR A 68 1.61 3.75 -39.76
N LYS A 69 1.73 2.57 -40.37
CA LYS A 69 1.15 2.29 -41.70
C LYS A 69 -0.21 1.61 -41.67
N ILE A 70 -0.57 0.96 -40.55
CA ILE A 70 -1.74 0.07 -40.51
C ILE A 70 -2.68 0.48 -39.37
N ALA A 71 -2.19 0.45 -38.13
CA ALA A 71 -2.99 0.75 -36.94
C ALA A 71 -3.79 2.07 -36.99
N PRO A 72 -3.29 3.17 -37.58
CA PRO A 72 -4.04 4.44 -37.67
C PRO A 72 -5.32 4.37 -38.49
N TYR A 73 -5.46 3.36 -39.36
CA TYR A 73 -6.61 3.18 -40.25
C TYR A 73 -7.58 2.11 -39.73
N ALA A 74 -7.21 1.38 -38.69
CA ALA A 74 -7.98 0.27 -38.14
C ALA A 74 -8.95 0.74 -37.04
N THR A 75 -10.17 0.20 -37.05
CA THR A 75 -11.16 0.41 -35.98
C THR A 75 -11.10 -0.70 -34.93
N CYS A 76 -10.89 -1.93 -35.37
CA CYS A 76 -10.71 -3.10 -34.52
C CYS A 76 -9.51 -3.88 -35.05
N ILE A 77 -8.62 -4.30 -34.14
CA ILE A 77 -7.46 -5.13 -34.47
C ILE A 77 -7.70 -6.51 -33.87
N ILE A 78 -7.56 -7.55 -34.69
CA ILE A 78 -7.59 -8.94 -34.22
C ILE A 78 -6.19 -9.49 -34.39
N ASN A 79 -5.49 -9.69 -33.29
CA ASN A 79 -4.14 -10.20 -33.24
C ASN A 79 -4.14 -11.70 -32.93
N GLY A 80 -3.26 -12.42 -33.61
CA GLY A 80 -3.07 -13.86 -33.41
C GLY A 80 -1.69 -14.30 -33.89
N ILE A 81 -0.71 -13.39 -33.84
CA ILE A 81 0.63 -13.67 -34.32
C ILE A 81 1.42 -14.48 -33.29
N TYR A 82 2.31 -15.34 -33.75
CA TYR A 82 3.35 -15.88 -32.89
C TYR A 82 4.41 -14.80 -32.60
N TRP A 83 4.75 -14.60 -31.32
CA TRP A 83 5.74 -13.62 -30.89
C TRP A 83 6.67 -14.19 -29.82
N GLU A 84 7.94 -13.80 -29.88
CA GLU A 84 8.98 -14.07 -28.88
C GLU A 84 9.70 -12.76 -28.54
N PRO A 85 10.36 -12.66 -27.37
CA PRO A 85 11.06 -11.43 -26.96
C PRO A 85 12.11 -10.89 -27.94
N SER A 86 12.66 -11.74 -28.81
CA SER A 86 13.60 -11.37 -29.88
C SER A 86 12.92 -10.72 -31.09
N HIS A 87 11.60 -10.81 -31.21
CA HIS A 87 10.81 -10.30 -32.33
C HIS A 87 10.29 -8.87 -32.03
N PRO A 88 10.18 -8.00 -33.06
CA PRO A 88 9.62 -6.66 -32.87
C PRO A 88 8.15 -6.72 -32.46
N LYS A 89 7.74 -5.82 -31.54
CA LYS A 89 6.34 -5.65 -31.16
C LYS A 89 5.55 -4.96 -32.27
N LEU A 90 4.23 -5.19 -32.33
CA LEU A 90 3.32 -4.50 -33.23
C LEU A 90 2.96 -3.11 -32.72
N LEU A 91 2.71 -3.00 -31.42
CA LEU A 91 2.31 -1.78 -30.74
C LEU A 91 3.01 -1.69 -29.39
N HIS A 92 3.68 -0.57 -29.16
CA HIS A 92 4.17 -0.15 -27.85
C HIS A 92 3.13 0.71 -27.12
N VAL A 93 3.32 0.92 -25.81
CA VAL A 93 2.48 1.84 -25.02
C VAL A 93 2.43 3.25 -25.64
N ALA A 94 3.59 3.74 -26.10
CA ALA A 94 3.70 5.03 -26.76
C ALA A 94 2.88 5.11 -28.07
N ASP A 95 2.87 4.03 -28.86
CA ASP A 95 2.09 3.94 -30.10
C ASP A 95 0.58 4.00 -29.79
N ALA A 96 0.14 3.25 -28.77
CA ALA A 96 -1.26 3.24 -28.35
C ALA A 96 -1.74 4.62 -27.92
N ASN A 97 -0.92 5.37 -27.17
CA ASN A 97 -1.23 6.74 -26.78
C ASN A 97 -1.35 7.67 -27.99
N GLN A 98 -0.47 7.53 -28.98
CA GLN A 98 -0.55 8.30 -30.22
C GLN A 98 -1.83 7.98 -31.02
N LEU A 99 -2.24 6.71 -31.05
CA LEU A 99 -3.43 6.24 -31.77
C LEU A 99 -4.75 6.74 -31.16
N VAL A 100 -4.76 7.11 -29.87
CA VAL A 100 -5.96 7.63 -29.17
C VAL A 100 -5.93 9.13 -28.88
N THR A 101 -4.84 9.85 -29.18
CA THR A 101 -4.70 11.30 -28.93
C THR A 101 -5.23 12.17 -30.08
N PRO A 102 -6.39 12.86 -29.93
CA PRO A 102 -7.05 13.62 -31.01
C PRO A 102 -6.10 14.61 -31.71
N PRO A 103 -6.13 14.75 -33.05
CA PRO A 103 -5.36 15.79 -33.70
C PRO A 103 -5.96 17.16 -33.32
N PRO A 104 -5.15 18.23 -33.38
CA PRO A 104 -5.59 19.59 -33.07
C PRO A 104 -6.87 19.98 -33.84
N GLU A 105 -7.77 20.74 -33.22
CA GLU A 105 -9.07 21.11 -33.80
C GLU A 105 -9.00 21.71 -35.22
N TRP A 106 -7.90 22.39 -35.56
CA TRP A 106 -7.70 23.03 -36.87
C TRP A 106 -7.32 22.06 -38.01
N THR A 107 -6.97 20.79 -37.72
CA THR A 107 -6.73 19.75 -38.74
C THR A 107 -7.92 18.83 -38.96
N GLN A 108 -9.03 19.04 -38.23
CA GLN A 108 -10.23 18.21 -38.33
C GLN A 108 -11.06 18.59 -39.57
N ASN A 109 -10.79 17.93 -40.70
CA ASN A 109 -11.65 18.00 -41.87
C ASN A 109 -12.98 17.29 -41.56
N ASN A 110 -14.05 18.06 -41.31
CA ASN A 110 -15.46 17.64 -41.26
C ASN A 110 -15.70 16.22 -40.70
N PRO A 111 -15.77 16.03 -39.37
CA PRO A 111 -16.18 14.74 -38.80
C PRO A 111 -17.57 14.38 -39.34
N LYS A 112 -17.66 13.35 -40.18
CA LYS A 112 -18.95 12.71 -40.50
C LYS A 112 -19.52 12.22 -39.16
N PHE A 113 -20.74 12.65 -38.84
CA PHE A 113 -21.41 12.36 -37.56
C PHE A 113 -21.22 10.89 -37.15
N GLY A 114 -20.57 10.64 -36.00
CA GLY A 114 -20.32 9.29 -35.48
C GLY A 114 -19.01 8.60 -35.90
N CYS A 115 -18.14 9.24 -36.69
CA CYS A 115 -16.79 8.74 -36.99
C CYS A 115 -15.73 9.75 -36.50
N PRO A 116 -14.80 9.37 -35.61
CA PRO A 116 -13.74 10.27 -35.20
C PRO A 116 -12.75 10.51 -36.36
N SER A 117 -12.18 11.72 -36.42
CA SER A 117 -11.24 12.12 -37.46
C SER A 117 -9.91 11.38 -37.33
N LEU A 118 -9.31 10.94 -38.44
CA LEU A 118 -8.00 10.28 -38.46
C LEU A 118 -6.95 11.05 -37.65
N PRO A 119 -6.05 10.38 -36.90
CA PRO A 119 -5.88 8.92 -36.78
C PRO A 119 -6.80 8.21 -35.77
N HIS A 120 -7.82 8.87 -35.23
CA HIS A 120 -8.67 8.36 -34.13
C HIS A 120 -9.73 7.39 -34.63
N ARG A 121 -9.38 6.14 -34.87
CA ARG A 121 -10.39 5.11 -35.19
C ARG A 121 -10.31 3.87 -34.32
N LEU A 122 -9.18 3.63 -33.66
CA LEU A 122 -8.98 2.42 -32.88
C LEU A 122 -9.88 2.42 -31.65
N LEU A 123 -10.84 1.49 -31.63
CA LEU A 123 -11.79 1.28 -30.54
C LEU A 123 -11.47 0.03 -29.74
N ALA A 124 -11.01 -1.03 -30.41
CA ALA A 124 -10.82 -2.33 -29.78
C ALA A 124 -9.62 -3.10 -30.33
N ILE A 125 -9.01 -3.90 -29.46
CA ILE A 125 -8.03 -4.92 -29.79
C ILE A 125 -8.51 -6.23 -29.19
N CYS A 126 -8.67 -7.23 -30.04
CA CYS A 126 -8.84 -8.61 -29.64
C CYS A 126 -7.50 -9.33 -29.84
N ASP A 127 -6.83 -9.69 -28.75
CA ASP A 127 -5.57 -10.42 -28.80
C ASP A 127 -5.79 -11.89 -28.44
N ILE A 128 -5.77 -12.74 -29.46
CA ILE A 128 -6.01 -14.19 -29.33
C ILE A 128 -4.81 -14.87 -28.66
N THR A 129 -3.62 -14.28 -28.72
CA THR A 129 -2.42 -14.90 -28.12
C THR A 129 -2.46 -14.84 -26.60
N ALA A 130 -3.13 -13.83 -26.06
CA ALA A 130 -3.26 -13.55 -24.63
C ALA A 130 -1.90 -13.45 -23.89
N ASP A 131 -0.86 -13.01 -24.60
CA ASP A 131 0.48 -12.85 -24.05
C ASP A 131 0.62 -11.51 -23.33
N LYS A 132 0.76 -11.56 -22.00
CA LYS A 132 0.98 -10.35 -21.18
C LYS A 132 2.23 -9.60 -21.62
N GLY A 133 2.08 -8.36 -22.09
CA GLY A 133 3.15 -7.51 -22.58
C GLY A 133 3.83 -8.01 -23.86
N GLY A 134 3.17 -8.91 -24.60
CA GLY A 134 3.70 -9.60 -25.77
C GLY A 134 3.79 -8.72 -27.01
N SER A 135 3.27 -9.22 -28.14
CA SER A 135 3.32 -8.49 -29.42
C SER A 135 2.56 -7.17 -29.41
N ILE A 136 1.51 -7.06 -28.59
CA ILE A 136 0.80 -5.83 -28.30
C ILE A 136 1.06 -5.51 -26.83
N GLU A 137 1.94 -4.54 -26.57
CA GLU A 137 2.47 -4.28 -25.23
C GLU A 137 1.41 -3.85 -24.21
N ILE A 138 0.34 -3.22 -24.68
CA ILE A 138 -0.76 -2.72 -23.83
C ILE A 138 -1.69 -3.82 -23.30
N VAL A 139 -1.55 -5.06 -23.79
CA VAL A 139 -2.25 -6.23 -23.24
C VAL A 139 -1.52 -6.66 -21.97
N GLN A 140 -1.85 -6.06 -20.84
CA GLN A 140 -1.22 -6.37 -19.54
C GLN A 140 -1.93 -7.52 -18.81
N ASP A 141 -3.22 -7.71 -19.08
CA ASP A 141 -4.06 -8.70 -18.40
C ASP A 141 -4.87 -9.55 -19.37
N THR A 142 -5.13 -10.78 -18.94
CA THR A 142 -5.95 -11.75 -19.63
C THR A 142 -7.40 -11.61 -19.15
N THR A 143 -8.34 -11.55 -20.08
CA THR A 143 -9.78 -11.49 -19.79
C THR A 143 -10.37 -12.88 -19.63
N SER A 144 -11.52 -13.02 -18.97
CA SER A 144 -12.22 -14.30 -18.85
C SER A 144 -13.42 -14.38 -19.80
N ILE A 145 -14.07 -15.54 -19.87
CA ILE A 145 -15.31 -15.70 -20.63
C ILE A 145 -16.44 -14.85 -20.04
N ASP A 146 -16.55 -14.80 -18.71
CA ASP A 146 -17.59 -14.05 -18.00
C ASP A 146 -17.35 -12.54 -18.07
N HIS A 147 -16.07 -12.13 -18.13
CA HIS A 147 -15.63 -10.74 -18.19
C HIS A 147 -14.66 -10.54 -19.37
N PRO A 148 -15.17 -10.54 -20.62
CA PRO A 148 -14.34 -10.67 -21.82
C PRO A 148 -13.67 -9.38 -22.29
N PHE A 149 -13.94 -8.25 -21.65
CA PHE A 149 -13.40 -6.95 -22.06
C PHE A 149 -12.86 -6.16 -20.87
N LEU A 150 -11.71 -5.53 -21.10
CA LEU A 150 -11.11 -4.51 -20.26
C LEU A 150 -11.01 -3.22 -21.06
N LEU A 151 -11.24 -2.08 -20.42
CA LEU A 151 -10.97 -0.79 -21.01
C LEU A 151 -9.56 -0.35 -20.59
N TYR A 152 -8.62 -0.36 -21.54
CA TYR A 152 -7.27 0.12 -21.34
C TYR A 152 -7.18 1.61 -21.66
N ASN A 153 -6.62 2.40 -20.74
CA ASN A 153 -6.37 3.83 -20.95
C ASN A 153 -4.88 4.08 -21.21
N PRO A 154 -4.47 4.41 -22.45
CA PRO A 154 -3.07 4.63 -22.79
C PRO A 154 -2.40 5.83 -22.11
N LYS A 155 -3.18 6.75 -21.52
CA LYS A 155 -2.65 7.92 -20.81
C LYS A 155 -2.23 7.58 -19.37
N THR A 156 -3.00 6.72 -18.72
CA THR A 156 -2.77 6.30 -17.34
C THR A 156 -2.06 4.96 -17.25
N ASP A 157 -1.90 4.26 -18.38
CA ASP A 157 -1.37 2.89 -18.49
C ASP A 157 -2.08 1.91 -17.55
N THR A 158 -3.40 2.04 -17.46
CA THR A 158 -4.24 1.23 -16.56
C THR A 158 -5.40 0.59 -17.31
N SER A 159 -5.79 -0.61 -16.88
CA SER A 159 -6.96 -1.34 -17.37
C SER A 159 -8.04 -1.36 -16.30
N VAL A 160 -9.29 -1.14 -16.70
CA VAL A 160 -10.46 -1.27 -15.80
C VAL A 160 -11.48 -2.19 -16.44
N GLU A 161 -12.19 -2.96 -15.62
CA GLU A 161 -13.30 -3.79 -16.09
C GLU A 161 -14.53 -2.93 -16.35
N SER A 162 -14.61 -2.37 -17.56
CA SER A 162 -15.68 -1.47 -17.98
C SER A 162 -15.83 -1.53 -19.50
N PHE A 163 -17.03 -1.20 -19.97
CA PHE A 163 -17.31 -0.93 -21.39
C PHE A 163 -17.49 0.56 -21.68
N LEU A 164 -17.45 1.40 -20.64
CA LEU A 164 -17.75 2.82 -20.71
C LEU A 164 -16.55 3.62 -20.20
N GLY A 165 -16.03 4.50 -21.05
CA GLY A 165 -14.95 5.43 -20.71
C GLY A 165 -14.01 5.70 -21.88
N PRO A 166 -13.05 6.62 -21.71
CA PRO A 166 -12.00 6.87 -22.69
C PRO A 166 -10.97 5.73 -22.64
N GLY A 167 -10.67 5.11 -23.79
CA GLY A 167 -9.68 4.03 -23.87
C GLY A 167 -9.87 3.12 -25.07
N ILE A 168 -9.09 2.04 -25.09
CA ILE A 168 -9.13 0.95 -26.06
C ILE A 168 -9.74 -0.26 -25.35
N LEU A 169 -10.78 -0.85 -25.93
CA LEU A 169 -11.35 -2.10 -25.44
C LEU A 169 -10.40 -3.26 -25.77
N ILE A 170 -9.86 -3.92 -24.75
CA ILE A 170 -9.00 -5.09 -24.86
C ILE A 170 -9.81 -6.34 -24.57
N CYS A 171 -9.80 -7.29 -25.51
CA CYS A 171 -10.29 -8.64 -25.32
C CYS A 171 -9.11 -9.60 -25.48
N SER A 172 -8.77 -10.35 -24.43
CA SER A 172 -7.57 -11.19 -24.38
C SER A 172 -7.87 -12.48 -23.61
N ILE A 173 -8.82 -13.27 -24.11
CA ILE A 173 -9.28 -14.49 -23.44
C ILE A 173 -8.30 -15.63 -23.69
N ASP A 174 -7.66 -16.12 -22.63
CA ASP A 174 -6.64 -17.17 -22.67
C ASP A 174 -7.17 -18.54 -23.16
N ASN A 175 -8.45 -18.81 -22.94
CA ASN A 175 -9.14 -20.03 -23.37
C ASN A 175 -10.11 -19.81 -24.53
N MET A 176 -9.97 -18.73 -25.31
CA MET A 176 -10.83 -18.40 -26.44
C MET A 176 -11.10 -19.58 -27.41
N PRO A 177 -10.12 -20.45 -27.75
CA PRO A 177 -10.38 -21.60 -28.63
C PRO A 177 -11.44 -22.58 -28.12
N THR A 178 -11.73 -22.57 -26.81
CA THR A 178 -12.79 -23.41 -26.20
C THR A 178 -14.20 -22.93 -26.54
N GLN A 179 -14.38 -21.68 -27.02
CA GLN A 179 -15.68 -21.11 -27.39
C GLN A 179 -16.16 -21.52 -28.79
N LEU A 180 -15.24 -21.91 -29.69
CA LEU A 180 -15.55 -22.43 -31.03
C LEU A 180 -15.01 -23.86 -31.19
N PRO A 181 -15.48 -24.82 -30.37
CA PRO A 181 -14.83 -26.12 -30.24
C PRO A 181 -14.93 -26.95 -31.53
N LEU A 182 -15.98 -26.80 -32.34
CA LEU A 182 -16.18 -27.61 -33.54
C LEU A 182 -15.12 -27.30 -34.62
N GLU A 183 -14.89 -26.01 -34.91
CA GLU A 183 -13.93 -25.57 -35.92
C GLU A 183 -12.50 -25.79 -35.46
N ALA A 184 -12.20 -25.48 -34.20
CA ALA A 184 -10.89 -25.76 -33.61
C ALA A 184 -10.58 -27.26 -33.64
N THR A 185 -11.55 -28.11 -33.27
CA THR A 185 -11.42 -29.57 -33.31
C THR A 185 -11.29 -30.09 -34.75
N SER A 186 -12.09 -29.58 -35.69
CA SER A 186 -12.05 -29.99 -37.09
C SER A 186 -10.73 -29.60 -37.76
N PHE A 187 -10.27 -28.37 -37.53
CA PHE A 187 -9.00 -27.89 -38.07
C PHE A 187 -7.82 -28.65 -37.46
N PHE A 188 -7.73 -28.72 -36.13
CA PHE A 188 -6.69 -29.48 -35.44
C PHE A 188 -6.70 -30.95 -35.87
N GLY A 189 -7.88 -31.57 -35.92
CA GLY A 189 -8.07 -32.93 -36.41
C GLY A 189 -7.57 -33.12 -37.84
N SER A 190 -7.87 -32.20 -38.76
CA SER A 190 -7.40 -32.27 -40.15
C SER A 190 -5.87 -32.16 -40.28
N LYS A 191 -5.21 -31.48 -39.35
CA LYS A 191 -3.73 -31.35 -39.31
C LYS A 191 -3.07 -32.51 -38.58
N LEU A 192 -3.74 -33.09 -37.58
CA LEU A 192 -3.23 -34.23 -36.81
C LEU A 192 -3.43 -35.56 -37.54
N LEU A 193 -4.57 -35.78 -38.20
CA LEU A 193 -4.93 -37.03 -38.85
C LEU A 193 -3.84 -37.58 -39.81
N PRO A 194 -3.19 -36.74 -40.65
CA PRO A 194 -2.10 -37.20 -41.51
C PRO A 194 -0.86 -37.69 -40.74
N LEU A 195 -0.67 -37.23 -39.51
CA LEU A 195 0.46 -37.59 -38.65
C LEU A 195 0.20 -38.89 -37.87
N ILE A 196 -1.06 -39.29 -37.65
CA ILE A 196 -1.41 -40.47 -36.85
C ILE A 196 -0.77 -41.77 -37.38
N PRO A 197 -0.82 -42.11 -38.68
CA PRO A 197 -0.18 -43.33 -39.18
C PRO A 197 1.33 -43.34 -38.95
N GLN A 198 1.98 -42.18 -38.94
CA GLN A 198 3.41 -42.02 -38.71
C GLN A 198 3.74 -42.13 -37.22
N MET A 199 2.86 -41.62 -36.35
CA MET A 199 2.96 -41.82 -34.90
C MET A 199 2.81 -43.30 -34.52
N LEU A 200 1.94 -44.05 -35.21
CA LEU A 200 1.76 -45.49 -34.98
C LEU A 200 2.98 -46.34 -35.38
N GLN A 201 3.93 -45.79 -36.14
CA GLN A 201 5.18 -46.46 -36.48
C GLN A 201 6.27 -46.32 -35.39
N LEU A 202 6.01 -45.54 -34.34
CA LEU A 202 6.91 -45.44 -33.19
C LEU A 202 6.92 -46.74 -32.40
N ASP A 203 8.11 -47.31 -32.24
CA ASP A 203 8.35 -48.47 -31.42
C ASP A 203 8.77 -48.00 -30.02
N VAL A 204 7.87 -48.12 -29.05
CA VAL A 204 8.11 -47.67 -27.66
C VAL A 204 9.25 -48.42 -26.96
N GLU A 205 9.61 -49.60 -27.44
CA GLU A 205 10.67 -50.44 -26.87
C GLU A 205 12.08 -50.06 -27.36
N LYS A 206 12.18 -49.27 -28.44
CA LYS A 206 13.46 -48.82 -29.00
C LYS A 206 13.79 -47.40 -28.56
N ASP A 207 15.08 -47.08 -28.49
CA ASP A 207 15.53 -45.73 -28.23
C ASP A 207 15.00 -44.76 -29.31
N PHE A 208 14.25 -43.75 -28.87
CA PHE A 208 13.64 -42.74 -29.73
C PHE A 208 14.64 -42.02 -30.63
N GLN A 209 15.90 -41.88 -30.21
CA GLN A 209 16.94 -41.27 -31.04
C GLN A 209 17.31 -42.12 -32.26
N THR A 210 17.15 -43.45 -32.18
CA THR A 210 17.49 -44.39 -33.26
C THR A 210 16.39 -44.54 -34.31
N GLN A 211 15.19 -44.02 -34.06
CA GLN A 211 14.00 -44.19 -34.91
C GLN A 211 13.84 -43.03 -35.91
N THR A 212 14.64 -43.03 -36.98
CA THR A 212 14.69 -41.93 -37.98
C THR A 212 13.50 -41.88 -38.95
N SER A 213 12.64 -42.90 -38.96
CA SER A 213 11.44 -42.99 -39.83
C SER A 213 10.34 -41.97 -39.48
N VAL A 214 10.43 -41.32 -38.32
CA VAL A 214 9.40 -40.42 -37.81
C VAL A 214 9.62 -38.99 -38.30
N PRO A 215 8.58 -38.33 -38.85
CA PRO A 215 8.71 -36.96 -39.33
C PRO A 215 9.10 -35.98 -38.23
N ARG A 216 9.88 -34.97 -38.62
CA ARG A 216 10.43 -33.97 -37.70
C ARG A 216 9.36 -33.29 -36.86
N VAL A 217 8.17 -33.05 -37.40
CA VAL A 217 7.04 -32.44 -36.67
C VAL A 217 6.64 -33.29 -35.45
N VAL A 218 6.49 -34.60 -35.63
CA VAL A 218 6.17 -35.51 -34.53
C VAL A 218 7.36 -35.62 -33.59
N ARG A 219 8.58 -35.78 -34.13
CA ARG A 219 9.81 -35.89 -33.31
C ARG A 219 10.01 -34.68 -32.39
N ASP A 220 9.87 -33.49 -32.94
CA ASP A 220 10.06 -32.23 -32.22
C ASP A 220 8.93 -31.93 -31.23
N ALA A 221 7.78 -32.62 -31.34
CA ALA A 221 6.65 -32.51 -30.41
C ALA A 221 6.71 -33.53 -29.26
N VAL A 222 7.60 -34.53 -29.32
CA VAL A 222 7.76 -35.51 -28.23
C VAL A 222 8.58 -34.90 -27.10
N ILE A 223 7.89 -34.54 -26.02
CA ILE A 223 8.48 -33.95 -24.82
C ILE A 223 9.28 -35.00 -24.02
N THR A 224 8.72 -36.21 -23.88
CA THR A 224 9.32 -37.31 -23.12
C THR A 224 9.35 -38.60 -23.94
N ALA A 225 10.48 -39.31 -23.90
CA ALA A 225 10.63 -40.63 -24.49
C ALA A 225 11.43 -41.53 -23.55
N ASN A 226 11.07 -42.82 -23.47
CA ASN A 226 11.73 -43.82 -22.62
C ASN A 226 11.97 -43.34 -21.16
N GLY A 227 11.02 -42.57 -20.61
CA GLY A 227 11.09 -42.04 -19.24
C GLY A 227 11.99 -40.81 -19.04
N GLN A 228 12.58 -40.24 -20.09
CA GLN A 228 13.44 -39.05 -20.02
C GLN A 228 12.92 -37.92 -20.92
N LEU A 229 13.29 -36.67 -20.60
CA LEU A 229 13.04 -35.52 -21.48
C LEU A 229 13.92 -35.62 -22.72
N THR A 230 13.34 -35.34 -23.89
CA THR A 230 14.13 -35.27 -25.12
C THR A 230 15.01 -34.01 -25.11
N PRO A 231 16.12 -33.96 -25.89
CA PRO A 231 17.11 -32.87 -25.80
C PRO A 231 16.54 -31.46 -25.91
N LYS A 232 15.53 -31.27 -26.78
CA LYS A 232 14.86 -29.98 -27.00
C LYS A 232 14.11 -29.48 -25.75
N TYR A 233 13.67 -30.40 -24.89
CA TYR A 233 12.91 -30.11 -23.68
C TYR A 233 13.71 -30.34 -22.40
N ALA A 234 15.03 -30.56 -22.49
CA ALA A 234 15.90 -30.73 -21.33
C ALA A 234 15.86 -29.53 -20.36
N TYR A 235 15.52 -28.33 -20.86
CA TYR A 235 15.31 -27.14 -20.04
C TYR A 235 14.18 -27.30 -19.01
N ILE A 236 13.19 -28.17 -19.26
CA ILE A 236 12.08 -28.45 -18.33
C ILE A 236 12.61 -29.03 -17.01
N SER A 237 13.69 -29.83 -17.03
CA SER A 237 14.34 -30.28 -15.78
C SER A 237 14.84 -29.12 -14.94
N LYS A 238 15.44 -28.10 -15.59
CA LYS A 238 15.93 -26.89 -14.91
C LYS A 238 14.77 -26.05 -14.36
N LEU A 239 13.67 -25.91 -15.12
CA LEU A 239 12.45 -25.24 -14.65
C LEU A 239 11.83 -25.99 -13.47
N ARG A 240 11.76 -27.32 -13.53
CA ARG A 240 11.28 -28.16 -12.43
C ARG A 240 12.16 -28.05 -11.19
N GLU A 241 13.47 -27.98 -11.33
CA GLU A 241 14.37 -27.78 -10.20
C GLU A 241 14.22 -26.38 -9.59
N GLN A 242 14.08 -25.33 -10.42
CA GLN A 242 13.80 -23.97 -9.94
C GLN A 242 12.45 -23.88 -9.21
N GLN A 243 11.42 -24.50 -9.78
CA GLN A 243 10.09 -24.60 -9.19
C GLN A 243 10.14 -25.40 -7.89
N ARG A 244 10.85 -26.53 -7.86
CA ARG A 244 11.05 -27.35 -6.66
C ARG A 244 11.87 -26.62 -5.60
N LEU A 245 12.85 -25.80 -5.95
CA LEU A 245 13.57 -24.93 -5.01
C LEU A 245 12.65 -23.83 -4.47
N LYS A 246 11.75 -23.30 -5.30
CA LYS A 246 10.72 -22.31 -4.90
C LYS A 246 9.67 -22.95 -3.98
N GLU A 247 9.24 -24.17 -4.29
CA GLU A 247 8.30 -24.99 -3.52
C GLU A 247 8.94 -25.54 -2.25
N MET A 248 10.23 -25.92 -2.25
CA MET A 248 10.97 -26.32 -1.04
C MET A 248 11.20 -25.12 -0.11
N LYS A 249 11.46 -23.92 -0.66
CA LYS A 249 11.46 -22.67 0.11
C LYS A 249 10.07 -22.28 0.63
N ALA A 250 9.00 -22.82 0.05
CA ALA A 250 7.63 -22.66 0.52
C ALA A 250 7.20 -23.80 1.48
N SER A 251 7.79 -25.00 1.38
CA SER A 251 7.47 -26.18 2.20
C SER A 251 8.18 -26.18 3.55
N ILE A 252 9.29 -25.43 3.68
CA ILE A 252 9.82 -25.04 4.99
C ILE A 252 8.92 -23.90 5.47
N GLY A 253 8.11 -24.16 6.50
CA GLY A 253 7.22 -23.14 7.04
C GLY A 253 7.98 -21.85 7.34
N LYS A 254 7.42 -20.71 6.91
CA LYS A 254 8.01 -19.39 7.08
C LYS A 254 8.06 -19.05 8.56
N ARG A 255 9.22 -18.60 9.05
CA ARG A 255 9.41 -18.23 10.45
C ARG A 255 9.47 -16.72 10.59
N ILE A 256 8.52 -16.13 11.29
CA ILE A 256 8.45 -14.69 11.54
C ILE A 256 8.73 -14.41 13.00
N LEU A 257 9.67 -13.50 13.29
CA LEU A 257 10.01 -13.07 14.63
C LEU A 257 9.27 -11.77 14.96
N VAL A 258 8.37 -11.78 15.94
CA VAL A 258 7.66 -10.59 16.42
C VAL A 258 8.26 -10.15 17.75
N LEU A 259 8.87 -8.98 17.76
CA LEU A 259 9.46 -8.37 18.95
C LEU A 259 8.45 -7.41 19.59
N GLY A 260 7.97 -7.78 20.77
CA GLY A 260 6.97 -7.05 21.55
C GLY A 260 5.59 -7.72 21.55
N ALA A 261 5.03 -7.93 22.75
CA ALA A 261 3.70 -8.51 22.96
C ALA A 261 2.67 -7.49 23.46
N GLY A 262 2.86 -6.19 23.16
CA GLY A 262 1.98 -5.11 23.59
C GLY A 262 0.63 -5.07 22.87
N PHE A 263 -0.10 -3.95 23.02
CA PHE A 263 -1.48 -3.80 22.53
C PHE A 263 -1.69 -4.11 21.03
N VAL A 264 -0.66 -3.91 20.19
CA VAL A 264 -0.75 -4.02 18.73
C VAL A 264 -0.40 -5.42 18.21
N SER A 265 0.28 -6.27 18.99
CA SER A 265 0.80 -7.55 18.49
C SER A 265 -0.30 -8.58 18.21
N GLY A 266 -1.44 -8.50 18.91
CA GLY A 266 -2.56 -9.43 18.75
C GLY A 266 -3.05 -9.56 17.30
N PRO A 267 -3.52 -8.47 16.67
CA PRO A 267 -3.93 -8.49 15.27
C PRO A 267 -2.83 -8.93 14.30
N VAL A 268 -1.57 -8.60 14.58
CA VAL A 268 -0.42 -9.00 13.73
C VAL A 268 -0.27 -10.51 13.72
N VAL A 269 -0.17 -11.12 14.91
CA VAL A 269 0.05 -12.55 15.05
C VAL A 269 -1.17 -13.34 14.55
N GLU A 270 -2.38 -12.87 14.83
CA GLU A 270 -3.60 -13.49 14.28
C GLU A 270 -3.59 -13.51 12.76
N TYR A 271 -3.37 -12.36 12.12
CA TYR A 271 -3.39 -12.27 10.65
C TYR A 271 -2.32 -13.17 10.02
N LEU A 272 -1.09 -13.14 10.53
CA LEU A 272 0.02 -13.94 10.00
C LEU A 272 -0.22 -15.45 10.15
N THR A 273 -0.80 -15.88 11.27
CA THR A 273 -1.05 -17.30 11.55
C THR A 273 -2.29 -17.88 10.87
N ARG A 274 -3.07 -17.07 10.12
CA ARG A 274 -4.12 -17.56 9.21
C ARG A 274 -3.53 -18.43 8.09
N ASN A 275 -2.30 -18.16 7.67
CA ASN A 275 -1.57 -19.04 6.77
C ASN A 275 -0.95 -20.19 7.58
N GLU A 276 -1.34 -21.43 7.26
CA GLU A 276 -0.87 -22.63 7.96
C GLU A 276 0.64 -22.88 7.80
N GLN A 277 1.27 -22.27 6.78
CA GLN A 277 2.70 -22.38 6.53
C GLN A 277 3.53 -21.39 7.36
N VAL A 278 2.90 -20.47 8.11
CA VAL A 278 3.61 -19.44 8.89
C VAL A 278 3.67 -19.82 10.37
N HIS A 279 4.89 -19.83 10.90
CA HIS A 279 5.17 -19.98 12.34
C HIS A 279 5.65 -18.64 12.88
N VAL A 280 5.07 -18.22 14.01
CA VAL A 280 5.38 -16.92 14.61
C VAL A 280 6.04 -17.14 15.96
N THR A 281 7.23 -16.56 16.13
CA THR A 281 7.91 -16.52 17.43
C THR A 281 7.72 -15.13 18.02
N VAL A 282 7.10 -15.05 19.20
CA VAL A 282 6.86 -13.78 19.90
C VAL A 282 7.85 -13.64 21.05
N VAL A 283 8.60 -12.55 21.05
CA VAL A 283 9.57 -12.22 22.09
C VAL A 283 9.04 -11.06 22.93
N ASN A 284 8.99 -11.23 24.25
CA ASN A 284 8.63 -10.15 25.16
C ASN A 284 9.33 -10.27 26.52
N LEU A 285 9.40 -9.16 27.26
CA LEU A 285 9.92 -9.14 28.63
C LEU A 285 8.87 -9.62 29.66
N ILE A 286 7.58 -9.47 29.36
CA ILE A 286 6.49 -9.73 30.31
C ILE A 286 5.74 -11.00 29.90
N GLN A 287 5.84 -12.04 30.72
CA GLN A 287 5.22 -13.34 30.46
C GLN A 287 3.69 -13.26 30.30
N GLN A 288 3.00 -12.51 31.18
CA GLN A 288 1.54 -12.41 31.16
C GLN A 288 0.97 -11.85 29.85
N GLU A 289 1.71 -10.98 29.17
CA GLU A 289 1.30 -10.45 27.86
C GLU A 289 1.45 -11.50 26.76
N MET A 290 2.45 -12.37 26.84
CA MET A 290 2.64 -13.47 25.90
C MET A 290 1.60 -14.57 26.06
N ASP A 291 1.24 -14.93 27.30
CA ASP A 291 0.27 -16.00 27.57
C ASP A 291 -1.10 -15.72 26.90
N ARG A 292 -1.48 -14.44 26.84
CA ARG A 292 -2.70 -13.97 26.13
C ARG A 292 -2.64 -14.25 24.63
N LEU A 293 -1.47 -14.14 24.01
CA LEU A 293 -1.28 -14.39 22.57
C LEU A 293 -1.20 -15.88 22.28
N VAL A 294 -0.42 -16.64 23.06
CA VAL A 294 -0.16 -18.08 22.82
C VAL A 294 -1.42 -18.93 22.97
N SER A 295 -2.32 -18.55 23.89
CA SER A 295 -3.59 -19.26 24.07
C SER A 295 -4.50 -19.26 22.83
N THR A 296 -4.22 -18.40 21.84
CA THR A 296 -5.05 -18.27 20.63
C THR A 296 -4.65 -19.21 19.50
N ASN A 297 -3.38 -19.63 19.41
CA ASN A 297 -2.90 -20.45 18.30
C ASN A 297 -1.64 -21.26 18.67
N SER A 298 -1.65 -22.56 18.37
CA SER A 298 -0.53 -23.48 18.64
C SER A 298 0.71 -23.24 17.76
N ARG A 299 0.63 -22.38 16.73
CA ARG A 299 1.75 -21.98 15.87
C ARG A 299 2.54 -20.77 16.40
N ILE A 300 2.21 -20.31 17.60
CA ILE A 300 2.87 -19.20 18.27
C ILE A 300 3.87 -19.76 19.30
N THR A 301 5.14 -19.43 19.13
CA THR A 301 6.20 -19.80 20.10
C THR A 301 6.55 -18.59 20.97
N PRO A 302 6.24 -18.59 22.27
CA PRO A 302 6.64 -17.51 23.17
C PRO A 302 8.10 -17.66 23.61
N ILE A 303 8.83 -16.55 23.65
CA ILE A 303 10.18 -16.46 24.21
C ILE A 303 10.26 -15.27 25.16
N LEU A 304 10.58 -15.56 26.42
CA LEU A 304 10.80 -14.54 27.44
C LEU A 304 12.24 -14.03 27.33
N LEU A 305 12.44 -12.81 26.82
CA LEU A 305 13.76 -12.24 26.62
C LEU A 305 13.76 -10.71 26.77
N ASP A 306 14.76 -10.19 27.47
CA ASP A 306 15.11 -8.77 27.40
C ASP A 306 16.09 -8.53 26.25
N VAL A 307 15.58 -7.95 25.16
CA VAL A 307 16.35 -7.63 23.95
C VAL A 307 17.48 -6.62 24.19
N THR A 308 17.44 -5.85 25.29
CA THR A 308 18.49 -4.86 25.62
C THR A 308 19.69 -5.49 26.31
N CYS A 309 19.46 -6.53 27.11
CA CYS A 309 20.50 -7.22 27.87
C CYS A 309 21.09 -8.43 27.13
N HIS A 310 20.28 -9.12 26.30
CA HIS A 310 20.64 -10.42 25.72
C HIS A 310 20.86 -10.35 24.20
N LYS A 311 21.80 -9.50 23.77
CA LYS A 311 22.05 -9.26 22.34
C LYS A 311 22.48 -10.52 21.57
N SER A 312 23.20 -11.46 22.18
CA SER A 312 23.64 -12.71 21.54
C SER A 312 22.50 -13.68 21.26
N GLU A 313 21.48 -13.73 22.12
CA GLU A 313 20.29 -14.55 21.90
C GLU A 313 19.40 -13.93 20.84
N LEU A 314 19.23 -12.60 20.87
CA LEU A 314 18.52 -11.87 19.81
C LEU A 314 19.18 -12.06 18.44
N ASP A 315 20.51 -12.03 18.36
CA ASP A 315 21.26 -12.27 17.12
C ASP A 315 20.94 -13.64 16.51
N LYS A 316 20.92 -14.70 17.32
CA LYS A 316 20.54 -16.06 16.88
C LYS A 316 19.08 -16.15 16.46
N LEU A 317 18.18 -15.52 17.22
CA LEU A 317 16.77 -15.49 16.87
C LEU A 317 16.56 -14.81 15.51
N ILE A 318 17.23 -13.69 15.24
CA ILE A 318 17.12 -13.03 13.94
C ILE A 318 17.70 -13.93 12.83
N GLU A 319 18.84 -14.58 13.05
CA GLU A 319 19.42 -15.53 12.10
C GLU A 319 18.44 -16.66 11.72
N ASP A 320 17.71 -17.19 12.70
CA ASP A 320 16.75 -18.28 12.53
C ASP A 320 15.45 -17.88 11.81
N HIS A 321 15.11 -16.59 11.71
CA HIS A 321 13.82 -16.18 11.15
C HIS A 321 13.98 -15.52 9.78
N ASP A 322 12.93 -15.59 8.96
CA ASP A 322 12.93 -15.03 7.60
C ASP A 322 12.66 -13.51 7.59
N CYS A 323 11.83 -13.05 8.52
CA CYS A 323 11.43 -11.65 8.67
C CYS A 323 11.24 -11.30 10.15
N VAL A 324 11.58 -10.06 10.51
CA VAL A 324 11.46 -9.51 11.86
C VAL A 324 10.43 -8.38 11.88
N VAL A 325 9.44 -8.48 12.76
CA VAL A 325 8.47 -7.40 13.03
C VAL A 325 8.82 -6.76 14.36
N SER A 326 9.15 -5.47 14.36
CA SER A 326 9.51 -4.74 15.58
C SER A 326 8.39 -3.80 16.01
N LEU A 327 7.72 -4.16 17.10
CA LEU A 327 6.68 -3.40 17.79
C LEU A 327 7.19 -2.85 19.14
N LEU A 328 8.51 -2.68 19.25
CA LEU A 328 9.20 -2.16 20.43
C LEU A 328 9.31 -0.63 20.37
N PRO A 329 9.79 0.04 21.44
CA PRO A 329 10.08 1.46 21.39
C PRO A 329 11.09 1.81 20.29
N SER A 330 10.83 2.91 19.57
CA SER A 330 11.58 3.32 18.37
C SER A 330 13.09 3.48 18.56
N LYS A 331 13.54 3.76 19.79
CA LYS A 331 14.97 3.86 20.15
C LYS A 331 15.74 2.55 19.94
N LEU A 332 15.05 1.41 19.94
CA LEU A 332 15.67 0.09 19.77
C LEU A 332 15.76 -0.35 18.30
N HIS A 333 15.09 0.35 17.38
CA HIS A 333 15.01 -0.06 15.98
C HIS A 333 16.36 -0.05 15.26
N PRO A 334 17.26 0.94 15.43
CA PRO A 334 18.54 0.92 14.73
C PRO A 334 19.39 -0.31 15.08
N ASP A 335 19.43 -0.70 16.35
CA ASP A 335 20.15 -1.89 16.82
C ASP A 335 19.59 -3.17 16.19
N ILE A 336 18.27 -3.32 16.16
CA ILE A 336 17.58 -4.48 15.56
C ILE A 336 17.78 -4.51 14.04
N ALA A 337 17.65 -3.36 13.37
CA ALA A 337 17.85 -3.22 11.94
C ALA A 337 19.27 -3.61 11.53
N SER A 338 20.27 -3.21 12.32
CA SER A 338 21.68 -3.57 12.09
C SER A 338 21.89 -5.09 12.15
N LEU A 339 21.25 -5.77 13.10
CA LEU A 339 21.27 -7.24 13.19
C LEU A 339 20.52 -7.90 12.02
N CYS A 340 19.41 -7.31 11.56
CA CYS A 340 18.67 -7.79 10.39
C CYS A 340 19.53 -7.69 9.13
N ILE A 341 20.24 -6.57 8.92
CA ILE A 341 21.17 -6.38 7.80
C ILE A 341 22.30 -7.42 7.86
N LYS A 342 22.91 -7.62 9.04
CA LYS A 342 23.98 -8.61 9.25
C LYS A 342 23.57 -10.02 8.79
N HIS A 343 22.33 -10.42 9.09
CA HIS A 343 21.80 -11.75 8.75
C HIS A 343 21.00 -11.80 7.45
N ARG A 344 20.94 -10.68 6.71
CA ARG A 344 20.15 -10.53 5.48
C ARG A 344 18.66 -10.86 5.66
N ARG A 345 18.06 -10.36 6.74
CA ARG A 345 16.65 -10.55 7.08
C ARG A 345 15.86 -9.26 6.91
N HIS A 346 14.63 -9.36 6.43
CA HIS A 346 13.74 -8.21 6.30
C HIS A 346 13.22 -7.74 7.65
N MET A 347 12.89 -6.45 7.75
CA MET A 347 12.33 -5.85 8.96
C MET A 347 11.09 -5.01 8.64
N VAL A 348 10.06 -5.13 9.48
CA VAL A 348 8.84 -4.30 9.44
C VAL A 348 8.66 -3.58 10.76
N THR A 349 8.29 -2.29 10.72
CA THR A 349 7.91 -1.55 11.92
C THR A 349 6.82 -0.50 11.64
N ALA A 350 5.98 -0.26 12.65
CA ALA A 350 4.94 0.77 12.64
C ALA A 350 5.43 2.16 13.09
N SER A 351 6.74 2.36 13.27
CA SER A 351 7.31 3.64 13.74
C SER A 351 7.89 4.50 12.61
N CYS A 352 7.96 5.81 12.86
CA CYS A 352 8.65 6.79 12.03
C CYS A 352 10.09 6.38 11.71
N VAL A 353 10.60 6.78 10.54
CA VAL A 353 12.02 6.65 10.22
C VAL A 353 12.83 7.69 11.03
N SER A 354 13.69 7.21 11.94
CA SER A 354 14.65 8.06 12.64
C SER A 354 15.87 8.37 11.75
N PRO A 355 16.65 9.43 12.03
CA PRO A 355 17.89 9.70 11.31
C PRO A 355 18.88 8.51 11.35
N GLU A 356 18.97 7.81 12.49
CA GLU A 356 19.81 6.62 12.62
C GLU A 356 19.31 5.47 11.76
N MET A 357 17.98 5.28 11.66
CA MET A 357 17.40 4.29 10.74
C MET A 357 17.71 4.64 9.29
N GLN A 358 17.54 5.91 8.90
CA GLN A 358 17.78 6.35 7.52
C GLN A 358 19.26 6.19 7.12
N ALA A 359 20.19 6.33 8.06
CA ALA A 359 21.61 6.12 7.80
C ALA A 359 21.96 4.67 7.39
N LEU A 360 21.12 3.69 7.75
CA LEU A 360 21.30 2.29 7.37
C LEU A 360 20.82 1.97 5.94
N HIS A 361 20.33 2.95 5.18
CA HIS A 361 19.76 2.74 3.85
C HIS A 361 20.74 2.06 2.88
N ASP A 362 21.97 2.58 2.77
CA ASP A 362 22.97 2.07 1.83
C ASP A 362 23.49 0.67 2.23
N GLU A 363 23.61 0.41 3.54
CA GLU A 363 23.98 -0.91 4.07
C GLU A 363 22.88 -1.94 3.78
N ALA A 364 21.61 -1.57 3.99
CA ALA A 364 20.47 -2.42 3.69
C ALA A 364 20.32 -2.68 2.18
N LEU A 365 20.58 -1.69 1.32
CA LEU A 365 20.65 -1.88 -0.13
C LEU A 365 21.73 -2.89 -0.51
N THR A 366 22.93 -2.76 0.06
CA THR A 366 24.07 -3.65 -0.22
C THR A 366 23.80 -5.09 0.26
N ALA A 367 23.08 -5.23 1.36
CA ALA A 367 22.69 -6.53 1.92
C ALA A 367 21.48 -7.18 1.21
N ASP A 368 20.86 -6.51 0.25
CA ASP A 368 19.61 -6.92 -0.41
C ASP A 368 18.44 -7.12 0.58
N VAL A 369 18.32 -6.19 1.54
CA VAL A 369 17.33 -6.23 2.62
C VAL A 369 16.37 -5.05 2.53
N THR A 370 15.08 -5.32 2.72
CA THR A 370 14.05 -4.29 2.95
C THR A 370 13.84 -4.05 4.45
N LEU A 371 13.99 -2.79 4.87
CA LEU A 371 13.60 -2.28 6.17
C LEU A 371 12.42 -1.34 5.96
N ILE A 372 11.20 -1.83 6.11
CA ILE A 372 10.00 -1.01 5.86
C ILE A 372 9.46 -0.44 7.16
N ASN A 373 9.32 0.88 7.18
CA ASN A 373 8.90 1.68 8.32
C ASN A 373 7.55 2.34 8.03
N GLU A 374 6.99 3.00 9.04
CA GLU A 374 5.76 3.80 8.89
C GLU A 374 4.58 2.94 8.39
N VAL A 375 4.46 1.71 8.91
CA VAL A 375 3.42 0.75 8.50
C VAL A 375 2.35 0.57 9.58
N GLY A 376 1.80 1.69 10.07
CA GLY A 376 0.75 1.71 11.09
C GLY A 376 -0.45 2.54 10.67
N LEU A 377 -0.93 3.37 11.60
CA LEU A 377 -2.02 4.33 11.38
C LEU A 377 -1.49 5.70 10.96
N ASP A 378 -0.70 6.29 11.84
CA ASP A 378 -0.13 7.64 11.77
C ASP A 378 1.24 7.59 12.48
N PRO A 379 2.35 7.35 11.75
CA PRO A 379 2.42 7.24 10.29
C PRO A 379 2.07 5.84 9.73
N GLY A 380 1.36 5.81 8.61
CA GLY A 380 1.02 4.62 7.82
C GLY A 380 -0.16 4.83 6.90
N ILE A 381 -1.35 4.35 7.29
CA ILE A 381 -2.58 4.52 6.51
C ILE A 381 -2.82 5.99 6.16
N ASP A 382 -2.49 6.92 7.05
CA ASP A 382 -2.60 8.35 6.79
C ASP A 382 -1.80 8.78 5.54
N HIS A 383 -0.56 8.32 5.39
CA HIS A 383 0.27 8.56 4.21
C HIS A 383 -0.27 7.85 2.97
N MET A 384 -0.69 6.59 3.11
CA MET A 384 -1.19 5.79 1.99
C MET A 384 -2.43 6.44 1.35
N LEU A 385 -3.40 6.87 2.18
CA LEU A 385 -4.61 7.54 1.71
C LEU A 385 -4.32 8.92 1.13
N ALA A 386 -3.41 9.69 1.75
CA ALA A 386 -3.01 10.98 1.21
C ALA A 386 -2.34 10.82 -0.17
N MET A 387 -1.42 9.86 -0.30
CA MET A 387 -0.73 9.60 -1.56
C MET A 387 -1.65 9.08 -2.65
N GLU A 388 -2.60 8.17 -2.35
CA GLU A 388 -3.63 7.73 -3.31
C GLU A 388 -4.39 8.92 -3.90
N LEU A 389 -4.80 9.86 -3.05
CA LEU A 389 -5.51 11.07 -3.47
C LEU A 389 -4.60 12.05 -4.23
N PHE A 390 -3.37 12.27 -3.77
CA PHE A 390 -2.41 13.16 -4.43
C PHE A 390 -2.05 12.67 -5.83
N ASP A 391 -1.81 11.39 -5.97
CA ASP A 391 -1.52 10.74 -7.24
C ASP A 391 -2.71 10.86 -8.20
N MET A 392 -3.95 10.62 -7.72
CA MET A 392 -5.15 10.83 -8.53
C MET A 392 -5.29 12.29 -9.00
N ILE A 393 -5.02 13.26 -8.12
CA ILE A 393 -5.08 14.69 -8.46
C ILE A 393 -4.03 15.03 -9.54
N ARG A 394 -2.79 14.57 -9.36
CA ARG A 394 -1.68 14.82 -10.30
C ARG A 394 -1.92 14.16 -11.66
N ASP A 395 -2.40 12.93 -11.67
CA ASP A 395 -2.71 12.17 -12.90
C ASP A 395 -3.78 12.88 -13.75
N ASN A 396 -4.68 13.64 -13.11
CA ASN A 396 -5.70 14.47 -13.77
C ASN A 396 -5.26 15.93 -14.00
N GLY A 397 -3.99 16.26 -13.78
CA GLY A 397 -3.40 17.59 -14.01
C GLY A 397 -3.73 18.64 -12.93
N GLY A 398 -4.32 18.25 -11.81
CA GLY A 398 -4.63 19.14 -10.71
C GLY A 398 -3.41 19.49 -9.85
N ARG A 399 -3.48 20.64 -9.18
CA ARG A 399 -2.47 21.13 -8.23
C ARG A 399 -2.99 21.04 -6.80
N ILE A 400 -2.15 20.62 -5.87
CA ILE A 400 -2.48 20.56 -4.44
C ILE A 400 -2.05 21.87 -3.77
N ASP A 401 -3.01 22.63 -3.24
CA ASP A 401 -2.75 23.94 -2.63
C ASP A 401 -2.78 23.90 -1.09
N SER A 402 -3.54 22.97 -0.50
CA SER A 402 -3.55 22.76 0.95
C SER A 402 -3.71 21.30 1.32
N TYR A 403 -3.04 20.87 2.39
CA TYR A 403 -3.19 19.55 3.00
C TYR A 403 -3.29 19.67 4.52
N VAL A 404 -4.42 19.25 5.08
CA VAL A 404 -4.62 19.18 6.53
C VAL A 404 -4.98 17.75 6.91
N SER A 405 -4.29 17.18 7.87
CA SER A 405 -4.50 15.83 8.35
C SER A 405 -4.67 15.80 9.85
N TYR A 406 -5.75 15.18 10.31
CA TYR A 406 -6.05 15.00 11.72
C TYR A 406 -6.31 13.54 12.04
N CYS A 407 -5.61 13.00 13.04
CA CYS A 407 -5.79 11.63 13.48
C CYS A 407 -5.95 11.54 15.01
N GLY A 408 -6.78 10.62 15.50
CA GLY A 408 -6.87 10.37 16.94
C GLY A 408 -7.48 9.01 17.27
N GLY A 409 -6.79 8.28 18.15
CA GLY A 409 -7.37 7.17 18.92
C GLY A 409 -7.97 7.69 20.22
N LEU A 410 -9.26 7.45 20.44
CA LEU A 410 -10.06 8.00 21.53
C LEU A 410 -10.91 6.88 22.15
N PRO A 411 -11.42 7.03 23.39
CA PRO A 411 -12.53 6.20 23.83
C PRO A 411 -13.75 6.45 22.94
N ALA A 412 -14.58 5.44 22.71
CA ALA A 412 -15.88 5.68 22.09
C ALA A 412 -16.68 6.70 22.93
N PRO A 413 -17.54 7.53 22.32
CA PRO A 413 -18.19 8.64 23.02
C PRO A 413 -18.86 8.24 24.35
N GLU A 414 -19.49 7.07 24.41
CA GLU A 414 -20.14 6.51 25.59
C GLU A 414 -19.19 6.12 26.74
N HIS A 415 -17.89 6.00 26.47
CA HIS A 415 -16.83 5.67 27.44
C HIS A 415 -15.85 6.84 27.68
N SER A 416 -16.21 8.03 27.21
CA SER A 416 -15.39 9.25 27.35
C SER A 416 -15.63 10.01 28.66
N ASP A 417 -16.47 9.49 29.56
CA ASP A 417 -16.78 10.13 30.85
C ASP A 417 -15.65 9.95 31.87
N ASN A 418 -14.59 10.74 31.70
CA ASN A 418 -13.50 10.88 32.65
C ASN A 418 -12.88 12.29 32.55
N PRO A 419 -12.03 12.71 33.50
CA PRO A 419 -11.56 14.09 33.58
C PRO A 419 -10.79 14.59 32.35
N LEU A 420 -10.12 13.69 31.64
CA LEU A 420 -9.40 14.01 30.40
C LEU A 420 -10.19 13.66 29.15
N ARG A 421 -11.35 13.01 29.28
CA ARG A 421 -12.10 12.40 28.18
C ARG A 421 -11.20 11.50 27.32
N PHE A 422 -10.24 10.82 27.96
CA PHE A 422 -9.23 10.03 27.28
C PHE A 422 -8.92 8.75 28.05
N LYS A 423 -8.61 7.68 27.32
CA LYS A 423 -8.16 6.40 27.88
C LYS A 423 -6.97 5.89 27.08
N PHE A 424 -6.01 5.29 27.76
CA PHE A 424 -4.77 4.84 27.13
C PHE A 424 -4.96 3.49 26.45
N CYS A 425 -4.82 3.45 25.12
CA CYS A 425 -4.68 2.21 24.34
C CYS A 425 -3.24 1.99 23.83
N TRP A 426 -2.30 2.85 24.23
CA TRP A 426 -0.85 2.68 24.05
C TRP A 426 -0.08 3.37 25.20
N SER A 427 1.24 3.36 25.14
CA SER A 427 2.15 3.90 26.18
C SER A 427 1.72 5.28 26.70
N PRO A 428 1.29 5.40 27.97
CA PRO A 428 0.90 6.69 28.59
C PRO A 428 2.04 7.69 28.63
N ARG A 429 3.26 7.21 28.90
CA ARG A 429 4.47 8.04 28.91
C ARG A 429 4.67 8.71 27.55
N SER A 430 4.48 7.97 26.45
CA SER A 430 4.64 8.52 25.10
C SER A 430 3.62 9.62 24.83
N VAL A 431 2.34 9.37 25.13
CA VAL A 431 1.27 10.38 24.99
C VAL A 431 1.59 11.66 25.74
N LEU A 432 1.99 11.55 27.01
CA LEU A 432 2.25 12.72 27.86
C LEU A 432 3.52 13.46 27.43
N THR A 433 4.55 12.74 26.98
CA THR A 433 5.77 13.36 26.43
C THR A 433 5.45 14.14 25.16
N ASP A 434 4.56 13.61 24.31
CA ASP A 434 4.17 14.27 23.05
C ASP A 434 3.49 15.62 23.27
N LEU A 435 2.82 15.83 24.42
CA LEU A 435 2.19 17.11 24.78
C LEU A 435 3.22 18.22 25.09
N LEU A 436 4.47 17.85 25.36
CA LEU A 436 5.56 18.79 25.62
C LEU A 436 6.28 19.22 24.35
N ASN A 437 6.09 18.50 23.24
CA ASN A 437 6.78 18.78 21.99
C ASN A 437 6.31 20.10 21.38
N PRO A 438 7.22 20.86 20.74
CA PRO A 438 6.83 22.02 19.93
C PRO A 438 6.10 21.55 18.66
N ALA A 439 5.38 22.47 18.03
CA ALA A 439 4.75 22.21 16.73
C ALA A 439 5.15 23.28 15.70
N LYS A 440 5.36 22.86 14.45
CA LYS A 440 5.67 23.75 13.33
C LYS A 440 4.87 23.35 12.10
N TYR A 441 4.18 24.29 11.48
CA TYR A 441 3.33 24.04 10.33
C TYR A 441 3.26 25.25 9.40
N LEU A 442 2.76 25.05 8.17
CA LEU A 442 2.57 26.13 7.20
C LEU A 442 1.08 26.44 7.11
N MET A 443 0.71 27.71 7.26
CA MET A 443 -0.67 28.17 7.15
C MET A 443 -0.72 29.45 6.33
N LYS A 444 -1.42 29.43 5.20
CA LYS A 444 -1.53 30.56 4.26
C LYS A 444 -0.17 31.22 3.94
N ASN A 445 0.82 30.42 3.53
CA ASN A 445 2.20 30.83 3.22
C ASN A 445 3.00 31.41 4.41
N LYS A 446 2.51 31.25 5.64
CA LYS A 446 3.22 31.68 6.85
C LYS A 446 3.58 30.45 7.69
N ILE A 447 4.84 30.34 8.05
CA ILE A 447 5.31 29.34 9.01
C ILE A 447 4.81 29.77 10.39
N VAL A 448 4.04 28.90 11.02
CA VAL A 448 3.61 29.04 12.41
C VAL A 448 4.42 28.06 13.25
N GLN A 449 5.06 28.57 14.30
CA GLN A 449 5.81 27.78 15.26
C GLN A 449 5.23 28.01 16.64
N LEU A 450 4.92 26.91 17.33
CA LEU A 450 4.39 26.87 18.68
C LEU A 450 5.45 26.29 19.60
N GLU A 451 5.65 26.96 20.73
CA GLU A 451 6.68 26.61 21.70
C GLU A 451 6.40 25.28 22.41
N ALA A 452 7.49 24.64 22.84
CA ALA A 452 7.46 23.44 23.67
C ALA A 452 6.86 23.72 25.06
N ASN A 453 6.66 22.66 25.86
CA ASN A 453 6.17 22.74 27.25
C ASN A 453 4.78 23.41 27.38
N GLY A 454 3.84 23.03 26.51
CA GLY A 454 2.44 23.44 26.60
C GLY A 454 2.02 24.61 25.71
N GLY A 455 2.95 25.24 24.97
CA GLY A 455 2.62 26.30 24.01
C GLY A 455 1.65 25.85 22.92
N VAL A 456 1.73 24.58 22.52
CA VAL A 456 0.78 23.94 21.59
C VAL A 456 -0.63 23.84 22.19
N MET A 457 -0.76 23.42 23.44
CA MET A 457 -2.06 23.28 24.11
C MET A 457 -2.73 24.63 24.36
N GLU A 458 -1.93 25.66 24.62
CA GLU A 458 -2.42 27.01 24.91
C GLU A 458 -2.84 27.78 23.65
N ASN A 459 -2.05 27.70 22.58
CA ASN A 459 -2.22 28.56 21.40
C ASN A 459 -2.58 27.81 20.11
N GLY A 460 -2.48 26.48 20.10
CA GLY A 460 -2.66 25.64 18.91
C GLY A 460 -3.97 24.86 18.85
N CYS A 461 -4.74 24.81 19.94
CA CYS A 461 -5.97 24.02 19.97
C CYS A 461 -7.14 24.73 19.27
N THR A 462 -7.81 24.01 18.37
CA THR A 462 -8.97 24.49 17.62
C THR A 462 -10.11 23.46 17.66
N THR A 463 -11.34 23.89 17.41
CA THR A 463 -12.52 23.00 17.40
C THR A 463 -12.93 22.72 15.95
N PRO A 464 -12.70 21.50 15.43
CA PRO A 464 -13.13 21.16 14.08
C PRO A 464 -14.65 20.97 13.99
N ASN A 465 -15.22 21.06 12.79
CA ASN A 465 -16.65 20.91 12.53
C ASN A 465 -16.99 19.86 11.45
N PHE A 466 -16.02 19.04 11.01
CA PHE A 466 -16.22 18.05 9.94
C PHE A 466 -17.02 16.81 10.39
N LEU A 467 -17.14 16.56 11.70
CA LEU A 467 -17.97 15.49 12.28
C LEU A 467 -18.96 16.07 13.31
N PRO A 468 -20.16 16.52 12.89
CA PRO A 468 -21.12 17.20 13.77
C PRO A 468 -21.56 16.40 15.00
N GLY A 469 -21.55 15.06 14.91
CA GLY A 469 -21.91 14.17 16.02
C GLY A 469 -20.86 14.07 17.12
N PHE A 470 -19.65 14.62 16.91
CA PHE A 470 -18.54 14.52 17.86
C PHE A 470 -18.13 15.91 18.36
N ASN A 471 -17.89 16.02 19.67
CA ASN A 471 -17.40 17.24 20.30
C ASN A 471 -15.86 17.21 20.39
N LEU A 472 -15.21 17.38 19.24
CA LEU A 472 -13.75 17.25 19.10
C LEU A 472 -13.02 18.58 19.31
N GLU A 473 -11.74 18.46 19.60
CA GLU A 473 -10.74 19.52 19.47
C GLU A 473 -9.49 18.92 18.81
N CYS A 474 -8.71 19.77 18.14
CA CYS A 474 -7.50 19.36 17.46
C CYS A 474 -6.36 20.30 17.75
N TYR A 475 -5.14 19.77 17.77
CA TYR A 475 -3.92 20.54 17.93
C TYR A 475 -2.84 20.05 16.97
N PRO A 476 -1.95 20.93 16.48
CA PRO A 476 -0.89 20.54 15.55
C PRO A 476 0.18 19.70 16.25
N ASN A 477 0.75 18.74 15.52
CA ASN A 477 1.72 17.80 16.05
C ASN A 477 3.06 17.90 15.32
N GLN A 478 4.15 17.94 16.10
CA GLN A 478 5.52 17.89 15.59
C GLN A 478 5.75 18.91 14.46
N ASP A 479 6.64 18.59 13.51
CA ASP A 479 6.95 19.45 12.37
C ASP A 479 6.27 18.93 11.11
N SER A 480 5.19 19.61 10.70
CA SER A 480 4.45 19.33 9.46
C SER A 480 5.21 19.78 8.21
N THR A 481 6.19 20.69 8.33
CA THR A 481 6.91 21.22 7.15
C THR A 481 7.82 20.19 6.49
N LYS A 482 8.24 19.15 7.23
CA LYS A 482 9.02 18.02 6.71
C LYS A 482 8.27 17.17 5.68
N TYR A 483 6.94 17.27 5.66
CA TYR A 483 6.10 16.51 4.74
C TYR A 483 5.94 17.16 3.37
N ILE A 484 6.41 18.41 3.20
CA ILE A 484 6.39 19.10 1.91
C ILE A 484 7.26 18.32 0.92
N ASP A 485 8.51 18.05 1.29
CA ASP A 485 9.43 17.33 0.42
C ASP A 485 9.08 15.84 0.34
N SER A 486 8.71 15.20 1.46
CA SER A 486 8.48 13.75 1.49
C SER A 486 7.24 13.30 0.73
N LEU A 487 6.19 14.15 0.65
CA LEU A 487 4.96 13.88 -0.09
C LEU A 487 4.90 14.65 -1.43
N GLN A 488 5.97 15.33 -1.82
CA GLN A 488 6.11 16.10 -3.08
C GLN A 488 5.03 17.19 -3.23
N LEU A 489 4.86 18.02 -2.20
CA LEU A 489 3.83 19.05 -2.08
C LEU A 489 4.40 20.46 -2.33
N ASP A 490 5.16 20.66 -3.41
CA ASP A 490 5.94 21.90 -3.66
C ASP A 490 5.08 23.17 -3.78
N THR A 491 3.80 23.03 -4.13
CA THR A 491 2.88 24.15 -4.39
C THR A 491 2.00 24.50 -3.19
N VAL A 492 2.16 23.80 -2.06
CA VAL A 492 1.23 23.90 -0.94
C VAL A 492 1.41 25.22 -0.18
N HIS A 493 0.34 25.98 -0.01
CA HIS A 493 0.33 27.17 0.86
C HIS A 493 -0.07 26.85 2.29
N THR A 494 -0.60 25.64 2.57
CA THR A 494 -1.03 25.21 3.90
C THR A 494 -0.78 23.73 4.09
N ILE A 495 0.08 23.36 5.04
CA ILE A 495 0.30 21.99 5.46
C ILE A 495 0.23 21.90 6.99
N LEU A 496 -0.68 21.09 7.51
CA LEU A 496 -0.85 20.86 8.95
C LEU A 496 -1.19 19.40 9.21
N ARG A 497 -0.39 18.74 10.05
CA ARG A 497 -0.72 17.46 10.66
C ARG A 497 -1.00 17.68 12.14
N GLY A 498 -2.05 17.08 12.67
CA GLY A 498 -2.50 17.30 14.03
C GLY A 498 -3.17 16.10 14.66
N THR A 499 -3.34 16.16 15.97
CA THR A 499 -4.05 15.14 16.73
C THR A 499 -5.46 15.59 17.12
N LEU A 500 -6.39 14.63 17.08
CA LEU A 500 -7.76 14.77 17.57
C LEU A 500 -7.88 14.32 19.03
N ARG A 501 -8.63 15.09 19.81
CA ARG A 501 -9.09 14.76 21.17
C ARG A 501 -10.54 15.20 21.35
N TYR A 502 -11.18 14.75 22.42
CA TYR A 502 -12.45 15.36 22.82
C TYR A 502 -12.19 16.71 23.48
N LYS A 503 -13.12 17.64 23.26
CA LYS A 503 -13.05 19.00 23.79
C LYS A 503 -12.73 19.00 25.29
N GLY A 504 -11.79 19.83 25.74
CA GLY A 504 -11.37 19.98 27.14
C GLY A 504 -10.06 19.26 27.50
N PHE A 505 -9.59 18.31 26.68
CA PHE A 505 -8.32 17.61 26.89
C PHE A 505 -7.13 18.58 26.87
N CYS A 506 -7.03 19.49 25.90
CA CYS A 506 -5.98 20.50 25.76
C CYS A 506 -5.90 21.37 27.01
N SER A 507 -7.04 21.91 27.45
CA SER A 507 -7.11 22.76 28.65
C SER A 507 -6.67 21.99 29.90
N ASN A 508 -7.17 20.77 30.07
CA ASN A 508 -6.91 20.00 31.28
C ASN A 508 -5.47 19.51 31.36
N THR A 509 -4.89 19.09 30.23
CA THR A 509 -3.48 18.70 30.16
C THR A 509 -2.53 19.89 30.29
N LEU A 510 -2.88 21.08 29.78
CA LEU A 510 -2.14 22.32 30.04
C LEU A 510 -2.06 22.61 31.55
N GLY A 511 -3.11 22.34 32.31
CA GLY A 511 -3.10 22.43 33.76
C GLY A 511 -2.04 21.52 34.41
N LEU A 512 -1.95 20.26 33.96
CA LEU A 512 -0.95 19.31 34.43
C LEU A 512 0.49 19.77 34.11
N ILE A 513 0.69 20.34 32.92
CA ILE A 513 1.99 20.91 32.50
C ILE A 513 2.37 22.09 33.40
N ARG A 514 1.45 23.03 33.62
CA ARG A 514 1.68 24.24 34.44
C ARG A 514 2.01 23.94 35.89
N LEU A 515 1.52 22.82 36.42
CA LEU A 515 1.84 22.34 37.76
C LEU A 515 3.18 21.61 37.85
N GLY A 516 3.86 21.36 36.73
CA GLY A 516 5.13 20.64 36.70
C GLY A 516 5.01 19.12 36.81
N LEU A 517 3.80 18.56 36.69
CA LEU A 517 3.56 17.13 36.80
C LEU A 517 4.10 16.32 35.62
N LEU A 518 4.37 16.97 34.48
CA LEU A 518 4.97 16.37 33.29
C LEU A 518 6.49 16.60 33.20
N SER A 519 7.13 17.04 34.30
CA SER A 519 8.59 17.20 34.34
C SER A 519 9.30 15.84 34.28
N ASP A 520 10.31 15.73 33.42
CA ASP A 520 11.21 14.57 33.32
C ASP A 520 12.39 14.63 34.30
N LYS A 521 12.56 15.78 34.98
CA LYS A 521 13.62 15.98 35.97
C LYS A 521 13.32 15.19 37.24
N PRO A 522 14.33 14.51 37.83
CA PRO A 522 14.15 13.83 39.10
C PRO A 522 13.71 14.78 40.20
N HIS A 523 12.77 14.35 41.04
CA HIS A 523 12.25 15.15 42.14
C HIS A 523 12.69 14.56 43.50
N PRO A 524 13.27 15.36 44.43
CA PRO A 524 13.81 14.83 45.70
C PRO A 524 12.81 14.02 46.52
N SER A 525 11.53 14.43 46.54
CA SER A 525 10.49 13.72 47.29
C SER A 525 10.19 12.32 46.74
N LEU A 526 10.43 12.06 45.46
CA LEU A 526 10.24 10.75 44.84
C LEU A 526 11.41 9.79 45.09
N GLN A 527 12.56 10.30 45.54
CA GLN A 527 13.76 9.50 45.80
C GLN A 527 13.96 9.19 47.28
N PHE A 528 13.75 10.17 48.17
CA PHE A 528 14.22 10.11 49.56
C PHE A 528 13.10 10.06 50.60
N THR A 529 11.82 10.18 50.21
CA THR A 529 10.70 10.14 51.15
C THR A 529 10.00 8.78 51.08
N ASP A 530 9.84 8.10 52.21
CA ASP A 530 9.04 6.86 52.31
C ASP A 530 7.54 7.15 52.49
N ASN A 531 6.69 6.26 51.95
CA ASN A 531 5.22 6.35 52.06
C ASN A 531 4.58 7.72 51.71
N LEU A 532 5.02 8.31 50.59
CA LEU A 532 4.52 9.59 50.09
C LEU A 532 3.09 9.47 49.55
N THR A 533 2.16 10.31 50.02
CA THR A 533 0.79 10.43 49.47
C THR A 533 0.73 11.42 48.30
N TRP A 534 -0.32 11.36 47.48
CA TRP A 534 -0.49 12.31 46.37
C TRP A 534 -0.62 13.76 46.83
N LYS A 535 -1.33 14.00 47.95
CA LYS A 535 -1.37 15.32 48.59
C LYS A 535 0.03 15.82 48.96
N GLU A 536 0.82 15.00 49.66
CA GLU A 536 2.17 15.40 50.09
C GLU A 536 3.08 15.65 48.89
N PHE A 537 2.97 14.85 47.84
CA PHE A 537 3.70 15.06 46.60
C PHE A 537 3.33 16.39 45.93
N MET A 538 2.03 16.73 45.89
CA MET A 538 1.57 18.03 45.39
C MET A 538 2.03 19.19 46.26
N CYS A 539 2.09 19.04 47.59
CA CYS A 539 2.69 20.06 48.46
C CYS A 539 4.16 20.27 48.11
N ASP A 540 4.94 19.20 47.98
CA ASP A 540 6.36 19.29 47.67
C ASP A 540 6.59 19.91 46.27
N LEU A 541 5.76 19.56 45.28
CA LEU A 541 5.83 20.10 43.92
C LEU A 541 5.52 21.60 43.86
N LEU A 542 4.59 22.06 44.70
CA LEU A 542 4.17 23.46 44.81
C LEU A 542 5.00 24.26 45.84
N ASN A 543 6.02 23.67 46.45
CA ASN A 543 6.83 24.25 47.53
C ASN A 543 6.00 24.69 48.76
N LEU A 544 4.95 23.92 49.10
CA LEU A 544 4.11 24.09 50.28
C LEU A 544 4.55 23.14 51.41
N LYS A 545 4.18 23.46 52.65
CA LYS A 545 4.40 22.53 53.78
C LYS A 545 3.44 21.34 53.70
N ARG A 546 3.90 20.15 54.08
CA ARG A 546 3.10 18.90 54.00
C ARG A 546 1.86 18.87 54.91
N ASP A 547 1.85 19.65 55.99
CA ASP A 547 0.73 19.83 56.92
C ASP A 547 -0.38 20.75 56.37
N THR A 548 -0.18 21.34 55.19
CA THR A 548 -1.15 22.23 54.54
C THR A 548 -2.48 21.50 54.30
N SER A 549 -3.60 22.15 54.58
CA SER A 549 -4.94 21.57 54.34
C SER A 549 -5.23 21.44 52.84
N VAL A 550 -6.02 20.44 52.44
CA VAL A 550 -6.41 20.24 51.04
C VAL A 550 -7.09 21.49 50.45
N ASN A 551 -7.88 22.23 51.23
CA ASN A 551 -8.54 23.45 50.79
C ASN A 551 -7.54 24.57 50.44
N THR A 552 -6.45 24.68 51.18
CA THR A 552 -5.37 25.62 50.86
C THR A 552 -4.59 25.19 49.63
N ILE A 553 -4.37 23.88 49.42
CA ILE A 553 -3.74 23.39 48.19
C ILE A 553 -4.64 23.70 46.98
N ARG A 554 -5.95 23.49 47.10
CA ARG A 554 -6.94 23.83 46.06
C ARG A 554 -6.90 25.31 45.68
N SER A 555 -6.82 26.21 46.67
CA SER A 555 -6.75 27.65 46.38
C SER A 555 -5.45 28.05 45.68
N VAL A 556 -4.31 27.46 46.06
CA VAL A 556 -3.01 27.69 45.39
C VAL A 556 -3.05 27.15 43.95
N VAL A 557 -3.55 25.93 43.74
CA VAL A 557 -3.71 25.35 42.41
C VAL A 557 -4.63 26.23 41.55
N LEU A 558 -5.77 26.66 42.08
CA LEU A 558 -6.68 27.55 41.36
C LEU A 558 -6.04 28.89 41.01
N GLN A 559 -5.22 29.46 41.90
CA GLN A 559 -4.49 30.70 41.67
C GLN A 559 -3.46 30.54 40.53
N GLN A 560 -2.76 29.42 40.48
CA GLN A 560 -1.76 29.12 39.45
C GLN A 560 -2.39 28.83 38.08
N LEU A 561 -3.51 28.10 38.07
CA LEU A 561 -4.17 27.64 36.85
C LEU A 561 -5.18 28.64 36.28
N LYS A 562 -5.81 29.43 37.16
CA LYS A 562 -6.89 30.40 36.84
C LYS A 562 -8.08 29.76 36.10
N ASN A 563 -8.34 28.47 36.35
CA ASN A 563 -9.40 27.71 35.69
C ASN A 563 -9.97 26.65 36.65
N GLU A 564 -11.26 26.75 36.96
CA GLU A 564 -11.95 25.83 37.87
C GLU A 564 -12.05 24.40 37.31
N SER A 565 -12.28 24.25 35.99
CA SER A 565 -12.37 22.92 35.36
C SER A 565 -11.04 22.15 35.42
N GLN A 566 -9.91 22.86 35.37
CA GLN A 566 -8.59 22.23 35.56
C GLN A 566 -8.38 21.78 37.01
N LEU A 567 -8.86 22.56 37.99
CA LEU A 567 -8.84 22.15 39.41
C LEU A 567 -9.70 20.91 39.63
N GLU A 568 -10.93 20.89 39.12
CA GLU A 568 -11.82 19.73 39.20
C GLU A 568 -11.17 18.48 38.60
N THR A 569 -10.45 18.65 37.49
CA THR A 569 -9.71 17.55 36.87
C THR A 569 -8.67 16.95 37.81
N ILE A 570 -7.90 17.80 38.50
CA ILE A 570 -6.85 17.36 39.44
C ILE A 570 -7.48 16.61 40.63
N ASP A 571 -8.59 17.12 41.16
CA ASP A 571 -9.36 16.48 42.22
C ASP A 571 -9.90 15.10 41.78
N GLN A 572 -10.55 15.02 40.62
CA GLN A 572 -11.12 13.77 40.10
C GLN A 572 -10.05 12.72 39.74
N LEU A 573 -8.87 13.17 39.29
CA LEU A 573 -7.72 12.29 39.06
C LEU A 573 -7.11 11.75 40.38
N GLY A 574 -7.56 12.25 41.54
CA GLY A 574 -7.11 11.81 42.86
C GLY A 574 -5.72 12.33 43.25
N LEU A 575 -5.23 13.37 42.57
CA LEU A 575 -3.89 13.92 42.77
C LEU A 575 -3.76 14.73 44.08
N LEU A 576 -4.88 14.99 44.77
CA LEU A 576 -4.91 15.65 46.08
C LEU A 576 -5.33 14.71 47.22
N SER A 577 -5.33 13.39 46.98
CA SER A 577 -5.78 12.41 47.96
C SER A 577 -4.77 12.23 49.11
N GLU A 578 -5.31 12.13 50.33
CA GLU A 578 -4.56 11.82 51.57
C GLU A 578 -4.37 10.32 51.77
N ASP A 579 -5.24 9.49 51.19
CA ASP A 579 -5.26 8.03 51.44
C ASP A 579 -4.45 7.23 50.41
N ILE A 580 -4.12 7.86 49.28
CA ILE A 580 -3.51 7.17 48.14
C ILE A 580 -2.01 7.44 48.13
N LEU A 581 -1.24 6.37 48.29
CA LEU A 581 0.21 6.38 48.17
C LEU A 581 0.65 6.51 46.71
N VAL A 582 1.71 7.28 46.50
CA VAL A 582 2.36 7.48 45.22
C VAL A 582 3.24 6.28 44.90
N GLU A 583 2.98 5.64 43.76
CA GLU A 583 3.89 4.65 43.18
C GLU A 583 5.08 5.36 42.52
N LYS A 584 6.11 5.60 43.33
CA LYS A 584 7.26 6.41 42.96
C LYS A 584 7.99 5.85 41.76
N ARG A 585 8.26 6.73 40.80
CA ARG A 585 9.25 6.54 39.73
C ARG A 585 10.32 7.62 39.84
N SER A 586 11.31 7.60 38.96
CA SER A 586 12.47 8.50 39.01
C SER A 586 12.09 9.98 38.88
N ASN A 587 11.00 10.32 38.19
CA ASN A 587 10.56 11.69 37.92
C ASN A 587 9.00 11.83 37.98
N PRO A 588 8.47 13.07 38.07
CA PRO A 588 7.03 13.33 38.06
C PRO A 588 6.29 12.74 36.87
N LEU A 589 6.84 12.87 35.66
CA LEU A 589 6.22 12.37 34.42
C LEU A 589 5.99 10.85 34.48
N ASP A 590 7.00 10.07 34.87
CA ASP A 590 6.90 8.61 35.01
C ASP A 590 5.93 8.20 36.11
N THR A 591 5.94 8.94 37.22
CA THR A 591 5.06 8.70 38.37
C THR A 591 3.60 8.93 37.98
N LEU A 592 3.30 10.06 37.33
CA LEU A 592 1.97 10.37 36.81
C LEU A 592 1.56 9.41 35.70
N SER A 593 2.48 9.06 34.77
CA SER A 593 2.20 8.11 33.69
C SER A 593 1.73 6.77 34.24
N ASN A 594 2.42 6.23 35.24
CA ASN A 594 2.07 4.96 35.89
C ASN A 594 0.72 5.05 36.62
N TRP A 595 0.42 6.19 37.24
CA TRP A 595 -0.87 6.44 37.90
C TRP A 595 -2.04 6.50 36.91
N LEU A 596 -1.90 7.30 35.87
CA LEU A 596 -2.91 7.46 34.84
C LEU A 596 -3.13 6.19 34.02
N ALA A 597 -2.08 5.37 33.82
CA ALA A 597 -2.20 4.06 33.19
C ALA A 597 -3.21 3.15 33.88
N LYS A 598 -3.28 3.21 35.23
CA LYS A 598 -4.20 2.39 36.02
C LYS A 598 -5.60 2.96 36.08
N ARG A 599 -5.72 4.29 36.16
CA ARG A 599 -7.01 4.99 36.30
C ARG A 599 -7.78 5.16 35.00
N LEU A 600 -7.07 5.35 33.89
CA LEU A 600 -7.65 5.65 32.58
C LEU A 600 -7.40 4.49 31.59
N SER A 601 -7.46 3.25 32.09
CA SER A 601 -7.44 2.05 31.27
C SER A 601 -8.85 1.70 30.76
N TYR A 602 -8.91 0.91 29.69
CA TYR A 602 -10.16 0.35 29.19
C TYR A 602 -10.60 -0.83 30.05
N GLY A 603 -11.88 -0.84 30.42
CA GLY A 603 -12.57 -1.99 30.99
C GLY A 603 -12.90 -3.06 29.93
N PRO A 604 -13.32 -4.26 30.35
CA PRO A 604 -13.48 -5.42 29.46
C PRO A 604 -14.57 -5.26 28.38
N ASN A 605 -15.54 -4.36 28.57
CA ASN A 605 -16.62 -4.11 27.60
C ASN A 605 -16.57 -2.69 27.00
N GLU A 606 -15.46 -1.97 27.23
CA GLU A 606 -15.30 -0.64 26.68
C GLU A 606 -14.54 -0.70 25.38
N ARG A 607 -15.01 0.08 24.41
CA ARG A 607 -14.40 0.18 23.08
C ARG A 607 -13.77 1.54 22.85
N ASP A 608 -12.73 1.55 22.05
CA ASP A 608 -12.12 2.76 21.50
C ASP A 608 -12.67 3.06 20.10
N ILE A 609 -12.29 4.22 19.58
CA ILE A 609 -12.57 4.70 18.24
C ILE A 609 -11.31 5.33 17.68
N VAL A 610 -11.05 5.10 16.40
CA VAL A 610 -10.04 5.80 15.62
C VAL A 610 -10.73 6.67 14.59
N ILE A 611 -10.37 7.94 14.57
CA ILE A 611 -10.82 8.91 13.58
C ILE A 611 -9.59 9.43 12.84
N LEU A 612 -9.61 9.32 11.51
CA LEU A 612 -8.66 9.95 10.60
C LEU A 612 -9.45 10.82 9.62
N HIS A 613 -9.00 12.06 9.46
CA HIS A 613 -9.62 13.05 8.59
C HIS A 613 -8.55 13.79 7.81
N HIS A 614 -8.64 13.74 6.47
CA HIS A 614 -7.81 14.52 5.57
C HIS A 614 -8.66 15.58 4.88
N GLU A 615 -8.10 16.78 4.69
CA GLU A 615 -8.63 17.84 3.85
C GLU A 615 -7.57 18.26 2.83
N VAL A 616 -7.89 18.12 1.56
CA VAL A 616 -7.01 18.45 0.44
C VAL A 616 -7.66 19.51 -0.42
N GLY A 617 -7.05 20.69 -0.46
CA GLY A 617 -7.44 21.78 -1.35
C GLY A 617 -6.78 21.58 -2.71
N VAL A 618 -7.58 21.59 -3.77
CA VAL A 618 -7.17 21.29 -5.13
C VAL A 618 -7.57 22.42 -6.06
N THR A 619 -6.64 22.85 -6.92
CA THR A 619 -6.92 23.71 -8.06
C THR A 619 -6.80 22.89 -9.34
N TRP A 620 -7.86 22.87 -10.15
CA TRP A 620 -7.86 22.25 -11.47
C TRP A 620 -7.54 23.28 -12.57
N PRO A 621 -6.68 22.93 -13.55
CA PRO A 621 -6.45 23.77 -14.71
C PRO A 621 -7.70 23.79 -15.59
N SER A 622 -8.24 24.99 -15.86
CA SER A 622 -9.40 25.19 -16.73
C SER A 622 -9.19 26.38 -17.66
N VAL A 623 -9.74 26.28 -18.87
CA VAL A 623 -9.56 27.25 -19.96
C VAL A 623 -10.21 28.61 -19.67
N SER A 624 -11.19 28.66 -18.75
CA SER A 624 -11.94 29.88 -18.44
C SER A 624 -11.72 30.43 -17.04
N ARG A 625 -11.63 29.58 -16.01
CA ARG A 625 -11.38 29.97 -14.61
C ARG A 625 -10.91 28.77 -13.80
N GLU A 626 -9.91 28.95 -12.95
CA GLU A 626 -9.44 27.94 -11.99
C GLU A 626 -10.64 27.41 -11.15
N GLU A 627 -10.87 26.10 -11.20
CA GLU A 627 -11.87 25.43 -10.36
C GLU A 627 -11.21 24.96 -9.07
N ASN A 628 -11.69 25.47 -7.93
CA ASN A 628 -11.19 25.08 -6.62
C ASN A 628 -12.11 24.04 -6.00
N GLU A 629 -11.53 22.93 -5.57
CA GLU A 629 -12.22 21.87 -4.84
C GLU A 629 -11.58 21.64 -3.47
N LEU A 630 -12.39 21.20 -2.52
CA LEU A 630 -11.95 20.62 -1.27
C LEU A 630 -12.34 19.15 -1.28
N LYS A 631 -11.34 18.26 -1.31
CA LYS A 631 -11.53 16.82 -1.17
C LYS A 631 -11.27 16.42 0.28
N THR A 632 -12.15 15.62 0.85
CA THR A 632 -11.99 15.11 2.22
C THR A 632 -11.96 13.59 2.22
N ILE A 633 -11.13 13.01 3.08
CA ILE A 633 -11.09 11.58 3.36
C ILE A 633 -11.40 11.38 4.84
N GLU A 634 -12.44 10.61 5.13
CA GLU A 634 -12.90 10.34 6.49
C GLU A 634 -12.86 8.83 6.74
N MET A 635 -12.10 8.41 7.76
CA MET A 635 -12.05 7.03 8.24
C MET A 635 -12.41 7.01 9.73
N VAL A 636 -13.47 6.27 10.08
CA VAL A 636 -13.95 6.12 11.45
C VAL A 636 -14.11 4.64 11.77
N ILE A 637 -13.29 4.12 12.68
CA ILE A 637 -13.23 2.70 13.02
C ILE A 637 -13.45 2.53 14.53
N TYR A 638 -14.38 1.66 14.91
CA TYR A 638 -14.61 1.30 16.32
C TYR A 638 -13.90 -0.01 16.66
N GLY A 639 -13.46 -0.12 17.92
CA GLY A 639 -12.97 -1.37 18.47
C GLY A 639 -14.09 -2.41 18.54
N ASP A 640 -13.71 -3.68 18.41
CA ASP A 640 -14.61 -4.82 18.58
C ASP A 640 -14.32 -5.54 19.91
N GLN A 641 -15.03 -6.65 20.16
CA GLN A 641 -14.86 -7.41 21.39
C GLN A 641 -13.47 -8.05 21.54
N LYS A 642 -12.75 -8.24 20.44
CA LYS A 642 -11.47 -8.93 20.40
C LYS A 642 -10.30 -7.96 20.47
N TYR A 643 -10.37 -6.87 19.70
CA TYR A 643 -9.32 -5.87 19.60
C TYR A 643 -9.86 -4.45 19.56
N THR A 644 -9.08 -3.55 20.15
CA THR A 644 -9.27 -2.11 20.01
C THR A 644 -9.08 -1.68 18.54
N ALA A 645 -9.78 -0.63 18.12
CA ALA A 645 -9.60 0.00 16.82
C ALA A 645 -8.14 0.35 16.59
N MET A 646 -7.47 0.92 17.60
CA MET A 646 -6.05 1.26 17.53
C MET A 646 -5.17 0.03 17.27
N ALA A 647 -5.40 -1.08 17.97
CA ALA A 647 -4.64 -2.31 17.75
C ALA A 647 -4.84 -2.84 16.32
N LYS A 648 -6.09 -2.87 15.83
CA LYS A 648 -6.41 -3.36 14.48
C LYS A 648 -5.77 -2.49 13.40
N ILE A 649 -5.94 -1.17 13.51
CA ILE A 649 -5.56 -0.24 12.44
C ILE A 649 -4.04 -0.03 12.36
N VAL A 650 -3.30 -0.31 13.43
CA VAL A 650 -1.82 -0.36 13.40
C VAL A 650 -1.33 -1.76 13.04
N GLY A 651 -1.95 -2.80 13.60
CA GLY A 651 -1.51 -4.19 13.44
C GLY A 651 -1.77 -4.77 12.06
N LEU A 652 -2.94 -4.52 11.47
CA LEU A 652 -3.29 -5.07 10.15
C LEU A 652 -2.35 -4.59 9.03
N PRO A 653 -2.05 -3.27 8.88
CA PRO A 653 -1.06 -2.83 7.88
C PRO A 653 0.32 -3.48 8.10
N THR A 654 0.78 -3.55 9.34
CA THR A 654 2.05 -4.21 9.69
C THR A 654 2.05 -5.69 9.27
N ALA A 655 0.96 -6.41 9.53
CA ALA A 655 0.82 -7.83 9.20
C ALA A 655 0.72 -8.06 7.68
N ILE A 656 -0.07 -7.25 6.98
CA ILE A 656 -0.22 -7.29 5.52
C ILE A 656 1.14 -7.09 4.86
N VAL A 657 1.89 -6.05 5.26
CA VAL A 657 3.21 -5.79 4.69
C VAL A 657 4.22 -6.87 5.03
N THR A 658 4.16 -7.44 6.24
CA THR A 658 5.02 -8.57 6.62
C THR A 658 4.75 -9.78 5.71
N ARG A 659 3.47 -10.11 5.46
CA ARG A 659 3.09 -11.15 4.49
C ARG A 659 3.64 -10.83 3.10
N MET A 660 3.39 -9.62 2.60
CA MET A 660 3.84 -9.19 1.26
C MET A 660 5.37 -9.28 1.11
N LEU A 661 6.14 -8.95 2.15
CA LEU A 661 7.60 -9.10 2.12
C LEU A 661 8.04 -10.57 2.07
N VAL A 662 7.44 -11.41 2.92
CA VAL A 662 7.76 -12.85 2.97
C VAL A 662 7.39 -13.56 1.66
N ASP A 663 6.30 -13.11 1.02
CA ASP A 663 5.82 -13.61 -0.27
C ASP A 663 6.58 -13.01 -1.47
N ASN A 664 7.52 -12.08 -1.23
CA ASN A 664 8.29 -11.33 -2.24
C ASN A 664 7.44 -10.46 -3.19
N GLU A 665 6.29 -9.97 -2.73
CA GLU A 665 5.46 -8.99 -3.44
C GLU A 665 6.09 -7.58 -3.42
N ILE A 666 6.91 -7.27 -2.40
CA ILE A 666 7.65 -6.00 -2.30
C ILE A 666 9.10 -6.22 -2.74
N SER A 667 9.48 -5.61 -3.88
CA SER A 667 10.83 -5.71 -4.46
C SER A 667 11.78 -4.61 -4.00
N ASP A 668 11.28 -3.53 -3.41
CA ASP A 668 12.11 -2.41 -2.93
C ASP A 668 13.10 -2.85 -1.85
N ARG A 669 14.31 -2.29 -1.88
CA ARG A 669 15.40 -2.56 -0.93
C ARG A 669 15.84 -1.30 -0.21
N GLY A 670 16.56 -1.47 0.88
CA GLY A 670 16.97 -0.37 1.76
C GLY A 670 15.90 -0.01 2.78
N VAL A 671 16.00 1.20 3.32
CA VAL A 671 14.97 1.81 4.19
C VAL A 671 13.83 2.33 3.33
N VAL A 672 12.62 1.77 3.50
CA VAL A 672 11.46 1.98 2.63
C VAL A 672 10.28 2.52 3.45
N LYS A 673 9.45 3.35 2.80
CA LYS A 673 8.17 3.83 3.31
C LYS A 673 7.03 3.42 2.36
N PRO A 674 5.80 3.20 2.84
CA PRO A 674 4.67 2.81 2.01
C PRO A 674 4.05 4.02 1.27
N VAL A 675 4.87 4.83 0.59
CA VAL A 675 4.42 6.01 -0.17
C VAL A 675 4.50 5.80 -1.68
N LYS A 676 5.11 4.69 -2.14
CA LYS A 676 5.14 4.32 -3.56
C LYS A 676 3.81 3.67 -3.97
N ARG A 677 3.30 4.05 -5.14
CA ARG A 677 2.04 3.57 -5.73
C ARG A 677 1.90 2.04 -5.71
N THR A 678 2.96 1.32 -6.11
CA THR A 678 3.02 -0.15 -6.11
C THR A 678 2.87 -0.80 -4.74
N ILE A 679 3.26 -0.09 -3.66
CA ILE A 679 3.20 -0.59 -2.29
C ILE A 679 1.85 -0.24 -1.67
N TYR A 680 1.48 1.04 -1.65
CA TYR A 680 0.29 1.47 -0.91
C TYR A 680 -1.02 0.96 -1.52
N GLN A 681 -1.14 0.84 -2.85
CA GLN A 681 -2.37 0.38 -3.48
C GLN A 681 -2.73 -1.05 -3.04
N SER A 682 -1.73 -1.93 -3.02
CA SER A 682 -1.89 -3.31 -2.55
C SER A 682 -2.27 -3.37 -1.08
N ILE A 683 -1.64 -2.54 -0.23
CA ILE A 683 -1.96 -2.49 1.20
C ILE A 683 -3.39 -1.97 1.42
N LEU A 684 -3.78 -0.87 0.77
CA LEU A 684 -5.12 -0.28 0.88
C LEU A 684 -6.20 -1.26 0.37
N HIS A 685 -5.92 -2.00 -0.70
CA HIS A 685 -6.82 -3.05 -1.20
C HIS A 685 -7.03 -4.16 -0.17
N GLU A 686 -5.96 -4.69 0.43
CA GLU A 686 -6.08 -5.73 1.47
C GLU A 686 -6.74 -5.19 2.75
N LEU A 687 -6.50 -3.94 3.13
CA LEU A 687 -7.20 -3.30 4.25
C LEU A 687 -8.72 -3.22 4.02
N LYS A 688 -9.16 -2.90 2.80
CA LYS A 688 -10.59 -2.94 2.43
C LYS A 688 -11.17 -4.35 2.58
N ARG A 689 -10.41 -5.40 2.24
CA ARG A 689 -10.83 -6.81 2.43
C ARG A 689 -10.95 -7.21 3.90
N GLU A 690 -10.12 -6.66 4.78
CA GLU A 690 -10.23 -6.82 6.23
C GLU A 690 -11.35 -5.95 6.86
N GLY A 691 -12.15 -5.27 6.04
CA GLY A 691 -13.30 -4.46 6.47
C GLY A 691 -12.94 -3.06 6.94
N ILE A 692 -11.71 -2.58 6.69
CA ILE A 692 -11.33 -1.19 6.93
C ILE A 692 -11.77 -0.34 5.75
N SER A 693 -12.72 0.55 5.97
CA SER A 693 -13.27 1.43 4.93
C SER A 693 -13.15 2.90 5.32
N TRP A 694 -13.06 3.74 4.30
CA TRP A 694 -13.04 5.20 4.40
C TRP A 694 -13.96 5.77 3.34
N THR A 695 -14.38 7.01 3.55
CA THR A 695 -15.25 7.73 2.63
C THR A 695 -14.54 8.95 2.08
N GLU A 696 -14.74 9.20 0.79
CA GLU A 696 -14.22 10.36 0.10
C GLU A 696 -15.37 11.29 -0.29
N LYS A 697 -15.21 12.59 -0.04
CA LYS A 697 -16.18 13.61 -0.44
C LYS A 697 -15.47 14.72 -1.18
N THR A 698 -16.14 15.30 -2.18
CA THR A 698 -15.65 16.47 -2.91
C THR A 698 -16.65 17.61 -2.71
N ILE A 699 -16.14 18.76 -2.28
CA ILE A 699 -16.89 20.00 -2.08
C ILE A 699 -16.33 21.04 -3.06
N LYS A 700 -17.15 21.52 -3.99
CA LYS A 700 -16.75 22.61 -4.90
C LYS A 700 -16.81 23.95 -4.16
N LYS A 701 -15.76 24.77 -4.29
CA LYS A 701 -15.64 26.07 -3.61
C LYS A 701 -15.95 27.26 -4.51
#